data_AF-A0ABD6CBC5-F1
#
_entry.id   AF-A0ABD6CBC5-F1
#
_cell.length_a   1.000
_cell.length_b   1.000
_cell.length_c   1.000
_cell.angle_alpha   90.00
_cell.angle_beta   90.00
_cell.angle_gamma   90.00
#
_symmetry.space_group_name_H-M   'P 1'
#
loop_
_entity.id
_entity.type
_entity.pdbx_description
1 polymer ?
#
loop_
_entity_poly.entity_id
_entity_poly.type
_entity_poly.pdbx_seq_one_letter_code
_entity_poly.pdbx_strand_id
1 'polypeptide(L)'
;MATGSQPDSIFYGVYDKYVGEARTKPEVYGYWILVLGLLAVVGGVGLFLTGRAVDVGVSAAALRKWAIGLGASGGVGLLLGSVLQLPLRRQAITVAVAGAVCSLVATLVFVQIYPEAWAFGTTTESVAVVVAYVGGLGVVALVAALVPVVTGRRSLLLAEEPIETLAWTAEDDTDPNVSAVLHGEETRDGVFAVFRGETGWRWWFVEQTAVADGQCQFETPRAAETALEDVRATVQTAGLLEVTHAAIRLYTDGDAVRWSLVDDDGVVLAESADATDGERAEEAVNLLKEHGPGAALLDADDGAFEVYGNGSAWQWRLVDETRGVLGTGATEYEDRATAESAVVAVREAIQSAPVMDVEQVGFERVEREDGWTWRLLDAADTTVAEATGSYQSRASVTDAISRVVEGAIDVPFVTATAPGYEIVQTENGGWTWRLVDDTDEVVARSEQAVPSEESGRSVVSRVKDIVADPTVAVLDDAEYELFQEGDGWAWRLVTEDRRALARSPPSDHFETPEAASAAVDRVSEEIERAERVTFDSSAFHLYEADGGAWNWRLVDADGRVVSDSGQQHASREDAASAMNTMKEHAPEADMVEIDSPVLECYEAASEWHWRLVDATGDTLATSPGRHDSNEAVHEVVDALALLAPDAPVRTMDAGLFHVYVSDTEPRRWRWQLVHPDGTVVARSVEGYPSQEAVTDAADAVAEYAADATVHTIADLAIRFDTTASESEGAAAPPDERWYWDLIDSDRERLAVGTEQFPSRDAVAATARLVRDHASAASVFEIDPAAFRLDGVDDEDGNWRWRLIDADRTTLAVGDRTHDTRESARAELDRVRDLASGAGLLGFDLAGFEFVQREGGWEWQFVDTAGTVLGVSGPSFDTRPAAERALAEVRDRLTDASVIEIESPAFELHAEDGDWRWRLVDTDGSTIAESMRQYPTRREVRDALDSLREYGPDAATELAP
;
A
#
# COMPACT_ATOMS: atom_id res chain seq x y z
N MET A 1 -30.36 24.59 53.43
CA MET A 1 -30.82 25.95 53.07
C MET A 1 -31.06 25.98 51.57
N ALA A 2 -32.18 26.57 51.14
CA ALA A 2 -32.83 26.35 49.85
C ALA A 2 -32.30 27.19 48.67
N THR A 3 -32.42 26.59 47.47
CA THR A 3 -32.71 27.14 46.12
C THR A 3 -31.82 28.25 45.54
N GLY A 4 -30.99 27.86 44.56
CA GLY A 4 -30.64 28.69 43.40
C GLY A 4 -31.08 27.96 42.13
N SER A 5 -31.99 28.55 41.37
CA SER A 5 -32.63 28.05 40.15
C SER A 5 -31.71 27.24 39.22
N GLN A 6 -32.02 25.95 39.04
CA GLN A 6 -31.51 25.17 37.92
C GLN A 6 -32.11 25.74 36.63
N PRO A 7 -31.32 26.00 35.58
CA PRO A 7 -31.86 26.40 34.30
C PRO A 7 -32.59 25.21 33.67
N ASP A 8 -33.86 25.42 33.28
CA ASP A 8 -34.69 24.52 32.47
C ASP A 8 -34.04 24.31 31.08
N SER A 9 -32.98 23.53 31.05
CA SER A 9 -32.33 23.07 29.83
C SER A 9 -32.76 21.63 29.61
N ILE A 10 -33.35 21.35 28.45
CA ILE A 10 -33.73 19.99 28.01
C ILE A 10 -32.57 19.01 28.22
N PHE A 11 -31.33 19.48 28.05
CA PHE A 11 -30.10 18.72 28.25
C PHE A 11 -29.87 18.21 29.67
N TYR A 12 -30.28 18.95 30.71
CA TYR A 12 -30.17 18.51 32.11
C TYR A 12 -31.23 17.46 32.43
N GLY A 13 -32.48 17.70 32.03
CA GLY A 13 -33.57 16.76 32.31
C GLY A 13 -33.40 15.40 31.63
N VAL A 14 -32.77 15.36 30.45
CA VAL A 14 -32.46 14.10 29.76
C VAL A 14 -31.24 13.41 30.37
N TYR A 15 -30.20 14.15 30.76
CA TYR A 15 -29.00 13.59 31.40
C TYR A 15 -29.33 12.94 32.76
N ASP A 16 -30.07 13.65 33.60
CA ASP A 16 -30.47 13.18 34.94
C ASP A 16 -31.33 11.91 34.87
N LYS A 17 -32.18 11.81 33.83
CA LYS A 17 -33.08 10.67 33.61
C LYS A 17 -32.39 9.39 33.12
N TYR A 18 -31.32 9.50 32.33
CA TYR A 18 -30.74 8.35 31.62
C TYR A 18 -29.26 8.07 31.96
N VAL A 19 -28.53 9.02 32.54
CA VAL A 19 -27.08 8.91 32.80
C VAL A 19 -26.78 8.94 34.31
N GLY A 20 -27.40 9.85 35.08
CA GLY A 20 -27.27 9.91 36.54
C GLY A 20 -27.37 11.32 37.12
N GLU A 21 -27.35 11.46 38.46
CA GLU A 21 -27.42 12.75 39.16
C GLU A 21 -26.17 13.61 38.86
N ALA A 22 -26.38 14.75 38.19
CA ALA A 22 -25.28 15.64 37.78
C ALA A 22 -24.61 16.32 38.99
N ARG A 23 -23.28 16.14 39.15
CA ARG A 23 -22.51 16.74 40.23
C ARG A 23 -22.10 18.18 39.92
N THR A 24 -21.89 18.52 38.64
CA THR A 24 -21.54 19.89 38.21
C THR A 24 -22.15 20.31 36.87
N LYS A 25 -22.23 21.63 36.61
CA LYS A 25 -22.73 22.15 35.33
C LYS A 25 -21.88 21.79 34.10
N PRO A 26 -20.53 21.84 34.14
CA PRO A 26 -19.68 21.48 33.01
C PRO A 26 -19.79 20.02 32.58
N GLU A 27 -20.05 19.10 33.52
CA GLU A 27 -20.20 17.67 33.28
C GLU A 27 -21.34 17.35 32.29
N VAL A 28 -22.51 17.97 32.49
CA VAL A 28 -23.68 17.79 31.59
C VAL A 28 -23.39 18.33 30.19
N TYR A 29 -22.79 19.52 30.08
CA TYR A 29 -22.44 20.08 28.77
C TYR A 29 -21.30 19.30 28.11
N GLY A 30 -20.34 18.79 28.87
CA GLY A 30 -19.26 17.93 28.40
C GLY A 30 -19.77 16.63 27.79
N TYR A 31 -20.73 15.98 28.45
CA TYR A 31 -21.40 14.79 27.91
C TYR A 31 -22.07 15.07 26.55
N TRP A 32 -22.86 16.14 26.44
CA TRP A 32 -23.54 16.45 25.18
C TRP A 32 -22.58 16.89 24.07
N ILE A 33 -21.49 17.58 24.40
CA ILE A 33 -20.41 17.92 23.46
C ILE A 33 -19.72 16.64 22.96
N LEU A 34 -19.47 15.66 23.84
CA LEU A 34 -18.91 14.35 23.47
C LEU A 34 -19.86 13.59 22.54
N VAL A 35 -21.14 13.50 22.88
CA VAL A 35 -22.17 12.82 22.07
C VAL A 35 -22.30 13.47 20.69
N LEU A 36 -22.37 14.80 20.62
CA LEU A 36 -22.42 15.52 19.34
C LEU A 36 -21.13 15.35 18.53
N GLY A 37 -19.98 15.32 19.19
CA GLY A 37 -18.69 15.01 18.56
C GLY A 37 -18.65 13.62 17.94
N LEU A 38 -19.11 12.61 18.68
CA LEU A 38 -19.22 11.24 18.20
C LEU A 38 -20.15 11.12 16.99
N LEU A 39 -21.32 11.76 17.05
CA LEU A 39 -22.27 11.78 15.93
C LEU A 39 -21.70 12.48 14.69
N ALA A 40 -20.92 13.55 14.87
CA ALA A 40 -20.24 14.22 13.77
C ALA A 40 -19.15 13.33 13.13
N VAL A 41 -18.35 12.61 13.93
CA VAL A 41 -17.36 11.64 13.40
C VAL A 41 -18.06 10.53 12.62
N VAL A 42 -19.09 9.90 13.18
CA VAL A 42 -19.86 8.84 12.51
C VAL A 42 -20.53 9.38 11.24
N GLY A 43 -21.09 10.59 11.28
CA GLY A 43 -21.66 11.25 10.10
C GLY A 43 -20.62 11.55 9.02
N GLY A 44 -19.41 11.95 9.41
CA GLY A 44 -18.30 12.19 8.48
C GLY A 44 -17.85 10.91 7.78
N VAL A 45 -17.69 9.81 8.53
CA VAL A 45 -17.38 8.49 7.99
C VAL A 45 -18.50 8.00 7.06
N GLY A 46 -19.76 8.12 7.48
CA GLY A 46 -20.92 7.75 6.67
C GLY A 46 -20.99 8.55 5.37
N LEU A 47 -20.71 9.85 5.40
CA LEU A 47 -20.67 10.70 4.20
C LEU A 47 -19.51 10.31 3.27
N PHE A 48 -18.35 9.97 3.83
CA PHE A 48 -17.19 9.49 3.06
C PHE A 48 -17.47 8.15 2.36
N LEU A 49 -18.08 7.19 3.06
CA LEU A 49 -18.41 5.87 2.52
C LEU A 49 -19.53 5.96 1.48
N THR A 50 -20.57 6.75 1.74
CA THR A 50 -21.69 6.95 0.80
C THR A 50 -21.22 7.59 -0.50
N GLY A 51 -20.33 8.59 -0.42
CA GLY A 51 -19.73 9.23 -1.60
C GLY A 51 -18.82 8.32 -2.45
N ARG A 52 -18.49 7.13 -1.95
CA ARG A 52 -17.74 6.10 -2.70
C ARG A 52 -18.64 4.98 -3.25
N ALA A 53 -19.82 4.79 -2.65
CA ALA A 53 -20.74 3.70 -2.95
C ALA A 53 -21.92 4.11 -3.85
N VAL A 54 -22.30 5.38 -3.86
CA VAL A 54 -23.48 5.89 -4.58
C VAL A 54 -23.13 7.21 -5.25
N ASP A 55 -23.52 7.38 -6.52
CA ASP A 55 -23.42 8.67 -7.21
C ASP A 55 -24.58 9.58 -6.76
N VAL A 56 -24.26 10.59 -5.93
CA VAL A 56 -25.24 11.49 -5.31
C VAL A 56 -25.38 12.81 -6.10
N GLY A 57 -24.77 12.93 -7.29
CA GLY A 57 -24.84 14.15 -8.11
C GLY A 57 -24.10 15.36 -7.50
N VAL A 58 -23.23 15.11 -6.52
CA VAL A 58 -22.34 16.08 -5.88
C VAL A 58 -20.91 15.65 -6.19
N SER A 59 -20.02 16.60 -6.51
CA SER A 59 -18.64 16.26 -6.87
C SER A 59 -17.94 15.50 -5.72
N ALA A 60 -17.12 14.50 -6.07
CA ALA A 60 -16.37 13.70 -5.10
C ALA A 60 -15.49 14.58 -4.19
N ALA A 61 -14.95 15.68 -4.73
CA ALA A 61 -14.18 16.65 -3.96
C ALA A 61 -15.03 17.41 -2.93
N ALA A 62 -16.28 17.78 -3.27
CA ALA A 62 -17.19 18.40 -2.32
C ALA A 62 -17.63 17.42 -1.22
N LEU A 63 -17.86 16.15 -1.54
CA LEU A 63 -18.18 15.13 -0.53
C LEU A 63 -17.01 14.88 0.43
N ARG A 64 -15.77 14.78 -0.09
CA ARG A 64 -14.56 14.67 0.74
C ARG A 64 -14.36 15.90 1.63
N LYS A 65 -14.57 17.10 1.08
CA LYS A 65 -14.50 18.38 1.82
C LYS A 65 -15.42 18.38 3.04
N TRP A 66 -16.69 18.01 2.86
CA TRP A 66 -17.66 17.95 3.96
C TRP A 66 -17.37 16.80 4.92
N ALA A 67 -16.96 15.63 4.43
CA ALA A 67 -16.64 14.48 5.26
C ALA A 67 -15.46 14.75 6.20
N ILE A 68 -14.36 15.32 5.67
CA ILE A 68 -13.17 15.68 6.44
C ILE A 68 -13.50 16.80 7.42
N GLY A 69 -14.22 17.85 7.00
CA GLY A 69 -14.63 18.94 7.89
C GLY A 69 -15.53 18.48 9.05
N LEU A 70 -16.46 17.57 8.79
CA LEU A 70 -17.34 17.00 9.80
C LEU A 70 -16.59 16.06 10.75
N GLY A 71 -15.68 15.23 10.23
CA GLY A 71 -14.80 14.39 11.05
C GLY A 71 -13.87 15.19 11.96
N ALA A 72 -13.21 16.23 11.42
CA ALA A 72 -12.32 17.10 12.18
C ALA A 72 -13.05 17.87 13.30
N SER A 73 -14.20 18.47 13.00
CA SER A 73 -15.02 19.14 14.02
C SER A 73 -15.54 18.16 15.08
N GLY A 74 -15.87 16.92 14.69
CA GLY A 74 -16.23 15.84 15.60
C GLY A 74 -15.10 15.44 16.54
N GLY A 75 -13.86 15.35 16.03
CA GLY A 75 -12.66 15.09 16.83
C GLY A 75 -12.41 16.14 17.91
N VAL A 76 -12.63 17.42 17.59
CA VAL A 76 -12.57 18.51 18.59
C VAL A 76 -13.63 18.34 19.67
N GLY A 77 -14.86 17.96 19.28
CA GLY A 77 -15.96 17.71 20.22
C GLY A 77 -15.70 16.53 21.16
N LEU A 78 -15.16 15.41 20.65
CA LEU A 78 -14.81 14.25 21.47
C LEU A 78 -13.78 14.60 22.55
N LEU A 79 -12.71 15.31 22.16
CA LEU A 79 -11.63 15.65 23.08
C LEU A 79 -12.07 16.72 24.09
N LEU A 80 -12.73 17.80 23.66
CA LEU A 80 -13.27 18.81 24.58
C LEU A 80 -14.34 18.24 25.52
N GLY A 81 -15.25 17.41 25.00
CA GLY A 81 -16.32 16.79 25.78
C GLY A 81 -15.80 15.84 26.86
N SER A 82 -14.72 15.11 26.57
CA SER A 82 -14.03 14.26 27.56
C SER A 82 -13.34 15.10 28.63
N VAL A 83 -12.68 16.21 28.24
CA VAL A 83 -11.97 17.10 29.17
C VAL A 83 -12.94 17.85 30.10
N LEU A 84 -14.11 18.25 29.63
CA LEU A 84 -15.13 18.95 30.46
C LEU A 84 -15.80 18.05 31.52
N GLN A 85 -15.63 16.72 31.44
CA GLN A 85 -16.09 15.78 32.46
C GLN A 85 -15.10 15.65 33.63
N LEU A 86 -13.87 16.15 33.47
CA LEU A 86 -12.90 16.22 34.55
C LEU A 86 -13.24 17.35 35.53
N PRO A 87 -12.86 17.25 36.81
CA PRO A 87 -13.09 18.28 37.82
C PRO A 87 -12.15 19.49 37.62
N LEU A 88 -12.41 20.29 36.58
CA LEU A 88 -11.59 21.42 36.18
C LEU A 88 -11.90 22.70 36.95
N ARG A 89 -10.85 23.47 37.27
CA ARG A 89 -10.99 24.86 37.74
C ARG A 89 -11.56 25.73 36.62
N ARG A 90 -12.29 26.79 36.97
CA ARG A 90 -12.91 27.72 36.00
C ARG A 90 -11.95 28.28 34.94
N GLN A 91 -10.69 28.52 35.31
CA GLN A 91 -9.67 29.04 34.37
C GLN A 91 -9.23 27.97 33.35
N ALA A 92 -9.14 26.70 33.76
CA ALA A 92 -8.78 25.59 32.88
C ALA A 92 -9.86 25.34 31.82
N ILE A 93 -11.14 25.50 32.19
CA ILE A 93 -12.27 25.43 31.25
C ILE A 93 -12.13 26.49 30.15
N THR A 94 -11.78 27.73 30.49
CA THR A 94 -11.60 28.81 29.50
C THR A 94 -10.46 28.50 28.52
N VAL A 95 -9.36 27.91 29.00
CA VAL A 95 -8.21 27.53 28.17
C VAL A 95 -8.57 26.37 27.24
N ALA A 96 -9.25 25.34 27.74
CA ALA A 96 -9.73 24.21 26.94
C ALA A 96 -10.73 24.67 25.85
N VAL A 97 -11.66 25.55 26.19
CA VAL A 97 -12.60 26.12 25.22
C VAL A 97 -11.87 26.97 24.18
N ALA A 98 -10.86 27.75 24.57
CA ALA A 98 -10.05 28.54 23.63
C ALA A 98 -9.27 27.67 22.64
N GLY A 99 -8.67 26.57 23.11
CA GLY A 99 -7.99 25.58 22.26
C GLY A 99 -8.95 24.94 21.25
N ALA A 100 -10.13 24.53 21.70
CA ALA A 100 -11.15 23.95 20.83
C ALA A 100 -11.67 24.96 19.77
N VAL A 101 -11.87 26.22 20.15
CA VAL A 101 -12.25 27.29 19.20
C VAL A 101 -11.16 27.50 18.15
N CYS A 102 -9.88 27.45 18.53
CA CYS A 102 -8.76 27.55 17.60
C CYS A 102 -8.81 26.42 16.55
N SER A 103 -9.02 25.17 16.98
CA SER A 103 -9.14 24.02 16.07
C SER A 103 -10.39 24.10 15.17
N LEU A 104 -11.52 24.60 15.68
CA LEU A 104 -12.72 24.78 14.85
C LEU A 104 -12.54 25.89 13.80
N VAL A 105 -11.86 26.98 14.13
CA VAL A 105 -11.51 28.03 13.16
C VAL A 105 -10.58 27.48 12.09
N ALA A 106 -9.56 26.69 12.46
CA ALA A 106 -8.70 26.03 11.50
C ALA A 106 -9.48 25.08 10.57
N THR A 107 -10.44 24.33 11.12
CA THR A 107 -11.33 23.46 10.33
C THR A 107 -12.19 24.26 9.34
N LEU A 108 -12.69 25.43 9.75
CA LEU A 108 -13.46 26.31 8.86
C LEU A 108 -12.60 26.85 7.71
N VAL A 109 -11.37 27.27 8.01
CA VAL A 109 -10.42 27.73 6.99
C VAL A 109 -10.06 26.59 6.03
N PHE A 110 -9.83 25.38 6.54
CA PHE A 110 -9.62 24.17 5.72
C PHE A 110 -10.77 23.97 4.72
N VAL A 111 -12.02 24.02 5.19
CA VAL A 111 -13.20 23.87 4.33
C VAL A 111 -13.25 24.98 3.28
N GLN A 112 -12.74 26.19 3.52
CA GLN A 112 -12.74 27.24 2.49
C GLN A 112 -11.70 27.00 1.38
N ILE A 113 -10.51 26.51 1.74
CA ILE A 113 -9.38 26.36 0.80
C ILE A 113 -9.32 25.01 0.09
N TYR A 114 -9.94 23.97 0.64
CA TYR A 114 -10.00 22.64 0.03
C TYR A 114 -11.09 22.56 -1.07
N PRO A 115 -10.83 21.92 -2.23
CA PRO A 115 -9.58 21.26 -2.64
C PRO A 115 -8.58 22.17 -3.37
N GLU A 116 -9.02 23.32 -3.90
CA GLU A 116 -8.30 24.09 -4.93
C GLU A 116 -6.97 24.70 -4.46
N ALA A 117 -6.89 25.14 -3.20
CA ALA A 117 -5.70 25.74 -2.59
C ALA A 117 -5.05 24.84 -1.52
N TRP A 118 -5.43 23.56 -1.47
CA TRP A 118 -4.94 22.61 -0.48
C TRP A 118 -3.87 21.68 -1.07
N ALA A 119 -2.62 21.94 -0.74
CA ALA A 119 -1.50 21.04 -0.98
C ALA A 119 -0.62 21.01 0.28
N PHE A 120 -0.68 19.90 1.01
CA PHE A 120 -0.02 19.75 2.30
C PHE A 120 1.50 19.89 2.13
N GLY A 121 2.10 20.83 2.87
CA GLY A 121 3.56 21.05 2.88
C GLY A 121 4.09 21.95 1.77
N THR A 122 3.26 22.40 0.82
CA THR A 122 3.71 23.24 -0.30
C THR A 122 3.32 24.72 -0.16
N THR A 123 2.26 25.04 0.59
CA THR A 123 1.83 26.42 0.88
C THR A 123 1.92 26.75 2.37
N THR A 124 2.34 27.97 2.70
CA THR A 124 2.36 28.49 4.08
C THR A 124 0.97 28.42 4.74
N GLU A 125 -0.09 28.58 3.95
CA GLU A 125 -1.48 28.54 4.42
C GLU A 125 -1.89 27.13 4.88
N SER A 126 -1.53 26.07 4.15
CA SER A 126 -1.85 24.69 4.54
C SER A 126 -1.14 24.27 5.83
N VAL A 127 0.13 24.66 5.98
CA VAL A 127 0.91 24.44 7.21
C VAL A 127 0.31 25.20 8.38
N ALA A 128 -0.08 26.47 8.19
CA ALA A 128 -0.69 27.28 9.23
C ALA A 128 -2.02 26.69 9.72
N VAL A 129 -2.85 26.15 8.82
CA VAL A 129 -4.11 25.48 9.17
C VAL A 129 -3.86 24.23 10.03
N VAL A 130 -2.91 23.38 9.65
CA VAL A 130 -2.60 22.15 10.42
C VAL A 130 -1.99 22.49 11.77
N VAL A 131 -1.05 23.44 11.83
CA VAL A 131 -0.44 23.89 13.09
C VAL A 131 -1.48 24.49 14.03
N ALA A 132 -2.40 25.31 13.51
CA ALA A 132 -3.48 25.87 14.33
C ALA A 132 -4.45 24.78 14.83
N TYR A 133 -4.79 23.80 13.98
CA TYR A 133 -5.66 22.69 14.36
C TYR A 133 -5.04 21.80 15.43
N VAL A 134 -3.83 21.30 15.19
CA VAL A 134 -3.08 20.42 16.11
C VAL A 134 -2.68 21.17 17.37
N GLY A 135 -2.23 22.42 17.26
CA GLY A 135 -1.91 23.27 18.40
C GLY A 135 -3.12 23.52 19.31
N GLY A 136 -4.29 23.79 18.72
CA GLY A 136 -5.54 23.92 19.47
C GLY A 136 -5.92 22.65 20.22
N LEU A 137 -5.84 21.48 19.58
CA LEU A 137 -6.08 20.17 20.23
C LEU A 137 -5.04 19.89 21.32
N GLY A 138 -3.78 20.22 21.06
CA GLY A 138 -2.68 20.10 22.02
C GLY A 138 -2.92 20.93 23.28
N VAL A 139 -3.47 22.15 23.16
CA VAL A 139 -3.88 22.96 24.31
C VAL A 139 -4.97 22.28 25.12
N VAL A 140 -5.98 21.70 24.47
CA VAL A 140 -7.07 21.00 25.18
C VAL A 140 -6.57 19.72 25.85
N ALA A 141 -5.71 18.95 25.18
CA ALA A 141 -5.08 17.74 25.73
C ALA A 141 -4.12 18.08 26.89
N LEU A 142 -3.36 19.17 26.79
CA LEU A 142 -2.48 19.66 27.85
C LEU A 142 -3.26 20.04 29.10
N VAL A 143 -4.45 20.65 28.96
CA VAL A 143 -5.33 20.90 30.10
C VAL A 143 -5.74 19.60 30.80
N ALA A 144 -6.00 18.53 30.05
CA ALA A 144 -6.30 17.20 30.59
C ALA A 144 -5.09 16.60 31.33
N ALA A 145 -3.90 16.66 30.71
CA ALA A 145 -2.66 16.13 31.27
C ALA A 145 -2.18 16.89 32.51
N LEU A 146 -2.52 18.19 32.63
CA LEU A 146 -2.18 19.01 33.80
C LEU A 146 -3.19 18.87 34.96
N VAL A 147 -4.33 18.20 34.77
CA VAL A 147 -5.30 17.98 35.87
C VAL A 147 -4.65 17.28 37.06
N PRO A 148 -4.01 16.10 36.92
CA PRO A 148 -3.41 15.39 38.04
C PRO A 148 -2.33 16.20 38.76
N VAL A 149 -1.56 17.02 38.01
CA VAL A 149 -0.45 17.83 38.51
C VAL A 149 -0.94 19.04 39.31
N VAL A 150 -2.02 19.69 38.87
CA VAL A 150 -2.53 20.93 39.50
C VAL A 150 -3.55 20.66 40.59
N THR A 151 -4.27 19.52 40.56
CA THR A 151 -5.18 19.11 41.65
C THR A 151 -4.50 18.30 42.73
N GLY A 152 -3.17 18.17 42.71
CA GLY A 152 -2.33 17.46 43.69
C GLY A 152 -2.92 17.32 45.10
N ARG A 153 -3.71 16.27 45.27
CA ARG A 153 -3.93 15.51 46.51
C ARG A 153 -4.31 14.09 46.08
N ARG A 154 -3.55 13.17 46.64
CA ARG A 154 -3.65 11.72 46.56
C ARG A 154 -5.08 11.22 46.77
N SER A 155 -5.43 10.18 46.02
CA SER A 155 -6.28 9.05 46.42
C SER A 155 -7.21 9.24 47.63
N LEU A 156 -8.50 9.44 47.35
CA LEU A 156 -9.59 9.12 48.27
C LEU A 156 -10.57 8.20 47.55
N LEU A 157 -10.22 6.91 47.52
CA LEU A 157 -11.18 5.80 47.46
C LEU A 157 -10.90 4.88 48.65
N LEU A 158 -11.16 5.41 49.84
CA LEU A 158 -11.79 4.64 50.91
C LEU A 158 -13.02 5.44 51.31
N ALA A 159 -14.17 4.78 51.30
CA ALA A 159 -15.35 5.30 51.96
C ALA A 159 -15.14 5.06 53.45
N GLU A 160 -14.86 6.12 54.21
CA GLU A 160 -15.17 6.18 55.64
C GLU A 160 -15.34 7.65 56.04
N GLU A 161 -16.40 7.89 56.81
CA GLU A 161 -16.74 9.18 57.37
C GLU A 161 -15.60 9.73 58.25
N PRO A 162 -15.47 11.06 58.42
CA PRO A 162 -14.39 11.64 59.20
C PRO A 162 -14.47 11.24 60.67
N ILE A 163 -13.42 10.58 61.16
CA ILE A 163 -13.08 10.42 62.59
C ILE A 163 -12.59 11.77 63.13
N GLU A 164 -13.49 12.77 63.15
CA GLU A 164 -13.39 13.98 63.98
C GLU A 164 -14.53 14.04 65.02
N THR A 165 -15.25 12.92 65.22
CA THR A 165 -16.28 12.74 66.26
C THR A 165 -15.90 11.78 67.39
N LEU A 166 -14.60 11.51 67.59
CA LEU A 166 -14.08 10.84 68.80
C LEU A 166 -13.07 11.71 69.57
N ALA A 167 -13.29 13.03 69.55
CA ALA A 167 -12.94 13.83 70.72
C ALA A 167 -13.86 13.38 71.86
N TRP A 168 -13.36 12.52 72.74
CA TRP A 168 -13.94 12.25 74.04
C TRP A 168 -13.93 13.55 74.86
N THR A 169 -14.97 14.36 74.71
CA THR A 169 -15.45 15.23 75.79
C THR A 169 -16.29 14.34 76.70
N ALA A 170 -15.80 14.14 77.93
CA ALA A 170 -16.59 13.60 79.01
C ALA A 170 -17.82 14.50 79.25
N GLU A 171 -19.02 13.97 78.99
CA GLU A 171 -20.29 14.39 79.59
C GLU A 171 -21.38 13.36 79.21
N ASP A 172 -21.42 12.22 79.90
CA ASP A 172 -22.52 11.84 80.82
C ASP A 172 -22.24 10.44 81.42
N ASP A 173 -22.65 10.27 82.67
CA ASP A 173 -22.48 9.09 83.53
C ASP A 173 -22.96 7.77 82.88
N THR A 174 -22.13 6.71 82.93
CA THR A 174 -22.44 5.29 83.27
C THR A 174 -21.54 4.26 82.56
N ASP A 175 -20.30 4.05 83.03
CA ASP A 175 -19.76 2.77 83.52
C ASP A 175 -18.23 2.91 83.81
N PRO A 176 -17.69 2.48 84.95
CA PRO A 176 -16.36 2.85 85.40
C PRO A 176 -15.37 1.69 85.19
N ASN A 177 -14.65 1.59 84.06
CA ASN A 177 -13.68 0.50 83.89
C ASN A 177 -12.40 0.79 83.07
N VAL A 178 -11.98 2.05 82.92
CA VAL A 178 -10.65 2.36 82.33
C VAL A 178 -9.77 3.22 83.26
N SER A 179 -10.23 3.51 84.48
CA SER A 179 -9.49 4.30 85.48
C SER A 179 -8.86 3.44 86.60
N ALA A 180 -8.83 2.12 86.49
CA ALA A 180 -8.47 1.23 87.62
C ALA A 180 -7.01 0.73 87.64
N VAL A 181 -6.18 1.01 86.64
CA VAL A 181 -4.76 0.54 86.60
C VAL A 181 -3.75 1.62 87.01
N LEU A 182 -4.18 2.87 87.21
CA LEU A 182 -3.27 3.97 87.58
C LEU A 182 -3.50 4.44 89.03
N HIS A 183 -3.25 3.56 90.00
CA HIS A 183 -2.98 3.96 91.38
C HIS A 183 -2.10 2.93 92.10
N GLY A 184 -0.79 3.13 92.02
CA GLY A 184 0.21 2.50 92.88
C GLY A 184 1.31 3.52 93.19
N GLU A 185 1.63 3.70 94.47
CA GLU A 185 2.60 4.66 94.99
C GLU A 185 4.05 4.28 94.62
N GLU A 186 4.89 5.31 94.40
CA GLU A 186 6.36 5.33 94.35
C GLU A 186 7.10 3.97 94.30
N THR A 187 7.14 3.33 93.12
CA THR A 187 8.26 2.47 92.70
C THR A 187 8.34 2.48 91.18
N ARG A 188 9.55 2.64 90.61
CA ARG A 188 9.78 2.63 89.15
C ARG A 188 9.71 1.20 88.63
N ASP A 189 8.52 0.62 88.59
CA ASP A 189 8.31 -0.73 88.07
C ASP A 189 7.39 -0.65 86.84
N GLY A 190 7.88 -1.04 85.67
CA GLY A 190 7.07 -1.16 84.46
C GLY A 190 6.09 -2.34 84.55
N VAL A 191 4.96 -2.27 83.85
CA VAL A 191 3.94 -3.33 83.82
C VAL A 191 3.68 -3.75 82.38
N PHE A 192 3.62 -5.06 82.13
CA PHE A 192 3.10 -5.61 80.88
C PHE A 192 1.59 -5.84 81.00
N ALA A 193 0.81 -5.12 80.21
CA ALA A 193 -0.63 -5.28 80.13
C ALA A 193 -0.98 -6.21 78.96
N VAL A 194 -1.59 -7.36 79.24
CA VAL A 194 -2.10 -8.30 78.22
C VAL A 194 -3.60 -8.07 78.05
N PHE A 195 -4.05 -7.83 76.82
CA PHE A 195 -5.45 -7.50 76.53
C PHE A 195 -5.93 -8.16 75.23
N ARG A 196 -7.25 -8.26 75.06
CA ARG A 196 -7.87 -8.82 73.86
C ARG A 196 -8.16 -7.71 72.84
N GLY A 197 -7.51 -7.77 71.68
CA GLY A 197 -7.85 -6.98 70.49
C GLY A 197 -8.93 -7.64 69.63
N GLU A 198 -9.29 -6.99 68.51
CA GLU A 198 -10.37 -7.45 67.61
C GLU A 198 -10.10 -8.84 67.00
N THR A 199 -8.83 -9.17 66.76
CA THR A 199 -8.39 -10.36 66.03
C THR A 199 -7.57 -11.35 66.90
N GLY A 200 -7.23 -11.01 68.14
CA GLY A 200 -6.42 -11.86 69.04
C GLY A 200 -5.96 -11.14 70.32
N TRP A 201 -5.21 -11.82 71.19
CA TRP A 201 -4.57 -11.26 72.38
C TRP A 201 -3.26 -10.56 72.01
N ARG A 202 -3.00 -9.39 72.59
CA ARG A 202 -1.79 -8.58 72.42
C ARG A 202 -1.27 -8.11 73.78
N TRP A 203 -0.04 -7.59 73.81
CA TRP A 203 0.56 -7.06 75.03
C TRP A 203 1.15 -5.67 74.81
N TRP A 204 1.10 -4.83 75.85
CA TRP A 204 1.74 -3.52 75.92
C TRP A 204 2.70 -3.45 77.10
N PHE A 205 3.83 -2.76 76.94
CA PHE A 205 4.66 -2.34 78.07
C PHE A 205 4.32 -0.91 78.47
N VAL A 206 3.89 -0.71 79.72
CA VAL A 206 3.43 0.57 80.23
C VAL A 206 4.28 1.02 81.43
N GLU A 207 4.92 2.18 81.29
CA GLU A 207 5.62 2.89 82.37
C GLU A 207 5.27 4.39 82.31
N GLN A 208 4.37 4.88 83.17
CA GLN A 208 3.81 6.25 83.27
C GLN A 208 3.15 6.86 82.00
N THR A 209 3.58 6.47 80.80
CA THR A 209 3.03 6.71 79.46
C THR A 209 3.50 5.55 78.59
N ALA A 210 2.60 4.81 77.93
CA ALA A 210 2.93 3.53 77.28
C ALA A 210 4.14 3.61 76.32
N VAL A 211 5.04 2.62 76.38
CA VAL A 211 6.38 2.67 75.77
C VAL A 211 6.55 1.67 74.61
N ALA A 212 5.88 0.51 74.64
CA ALA A 212 6.01 -0.51 73.59
C ALA A 212 4.69 -1.24 73.28
N ASP A 213 4.44 -1.51 72.00
CA ASP A 213 3.32 -2.32 71.49
C ASP A 213 3.82 -3.63 70.85
N GLY A 214 3.32 -4.77 71.36
CA GLY A 214 3.61 -6.09 70.80
C GLY A 214 2.87 -6.31 69.49
N GLN A 215 3.61 -6.61 68.42
CA GLN A 215 3.05 -6.74 67.07
C GLN A 215 2.47 -8.15 66.80
N CYS A 216 2.81 -9.13 67.64
CA CYS A 216 2.29 -10.49 67.53
C CYS A 216 0.90 -10.62 68.18
N GLN A 217 0.00 -11.35 67.50
CA GLN A 217 -1.32 -11.68 68.02
C GLN A 217 -1.38 -13.14 68.44
N PHE A 218 -2.00 -13.40 69.60
CA PHE A 218 -2.07 -14.74 70.17
C PHE A 218 -3.52 -15.18 70.30
N GLU A 219 -3.82 -16.44 69.97
CA GLU A 219 -5.19 -16.96 70.04
C GLU A 219 -5.72 -17.06 71.49
N THR A 220 -4.81 -17.24 72.46
CA THR A 220 -5.16 -17.43 73.87
C THR A 220 -4.32 -16.53 74.78
N PRO A 221 -4.84 -16.12 75.95
CA PRO A 221 -4.07 -15.31 76.91
C PRO A 221 -2.83 -16.06 77.41
N ARG A 222 -2.92 -17.39 77.58
CA ARG A 222 -1.78 -18.22 77.99
C ARG A 222 -0.66 -18.24 76.96
N ALA A 223 -0.99 -18.23 75.67
CA ALA A 223 0.02 -18.12 74.61
C ALA A 223 0.68 -16.73 74.61
N ALA A 224 -0.08 -15.66 74.86
CA ALA A 224 0.48 -14.32 75.04
C ALA A 224 1.40 -14.23 76.27
N GLU A 225 1.03 -14.84 77.39
CA GLU A 225 1.86 -14.92 78.59
C GLU A 225 3.16 -15.69 78.35
N THR A 226 3.10 -16.84 77.67
CA THR A 226 4.30 -17.61 77.31
C THR A 226 5.21 -16.82 76.35
N ALA A 227 4.64 -16.20 75.32
CA ALA A 227 5.40 -15.35 74.43
C ALA A 227 6.02 -14.15 75.16
N LEU A 228 5.38 -13.65 76.24
CA LEU A 228 5.94 -12.58 77.04
C LEU A 228 7.17 -13.02 77.86
N GLU A 229 7.23 -14.29 78.30
CA GLU A 229 8.44 -14.85 78.92
C GLU A 229 9.60 -14.87 77.91
N ASP A 230 9.32 -15.24 76.66
CA ASP A 230 10.29 -15.20 75.57
C ASP A 230 10.69 -13.75 75.26
N VAL A 231 9.73 -12.81 75.15
CA VAL A 231 10.00 -11.37 74.97
C VAL A 231 10.90 -10.82 76.07
N ARG A 232 10.68 -11.20 77.34
CA ARG A 232 11.53 -10.75 78.46
C ARG A 232 12.96 -11.25 78.31
N ALA A 233 13.14 -12.50 77.90
CA ALA A 233 14.46 -13.06 77.62
C ALA A 233 15.11 -12.34 76.43
N THR A 234 14.35 -12.10 75.37
CA THR A 234 14.77 -11.41 74.16
C THR A 234 15.20 -9.97 74.46
N VAL A 235 14.43 -9.21 75.23
CA VAL A 235 14.75 -7.83 75.64
C VAL A 235 16.05 -7.78 76.45
N GLN A 236 16.31 -8.78 77.31
CA GLN A 236 17.58 -8.86 78.08
C GLN A 236 18.79 -9.09 77.18
N THR A 237 18.66 -9.93 76.16
CA THR A 237 19.77 -10.31 75.28
C THR A 237 19.92 -9.42 74.05
N ALA A 238 18.91 -8.59 73.76
CA ALA A 238 18.84 -7.86 72.51
C ALA A 238 19.96 -6.82 72.39
N GLY A 239 20.68 -6.85 71.26
CA GLY A 239 21.68 -5.83 70.89
C GLY A 239 21.04 -4.49 70.55
N LEU A 240 21.85 -3.43 70.39
CA LEU A 240 21.38 -2.14 69.85
C LEU A 240 21.91 -2.00 68.42
N LEU A 241 21.02 -1.87 67.45
CA LEU A 241 21.34 -1.67 66.03
C LEU A 241 20.80 -0.31 65.59
N GLU A 242 21.66 0.59 65.14
CA GLU A 242 21.25 1.91 64.63
C GLU A 242 21.28 1.89 63.10
N VAL A 243 20.10 1.90 62.47
CA VAL A 243 19.96 1.99 61.02
C VAL A 243 19.92 3.47 60.68
N THR A 244 21.02 3.98 60.11
CA THR A 244 21.13 5.40 59.71
C THR A 244 21.03 5.60 58.21
N HIS A 245 21.18 4.51 57.45
CA HIS A 245 21.12 4.40 56.00
C HIS A 245 20.49 3.04 55.68
N ALA A 246 20.14 2.81 54.42
CA ALA A 246 19.63 1.52 53.98
C ALA A 246 20.56 0.36 54.41
N ALA A 247 19.96 -0.80 54.72
CA ALA A 247 20.69 -1.98 55.17
C ALA A 247 20.11 -3.25 54.57
N ILE A 248 20.99 -4.11 54.07
CA ILE A 248 20.68 -5.48 53.67
C ILE A 248 20.86 -6.37 54.90
N ARG A 249 19.77 -6.96 55.37
CA ARG A 249 19.74 -7.84 56.54
C ARG A 249 19.83 -9.28 56.08
N LEU A 250 20.70 -10.06 56.69
CA LEU A 250 20.70 -11.51 56.59
C LEU A 250 20.17 -12.07 57.90
N TYR A 251 19.17 -12.94 57.82
CA TYR A 251 18.53 -13.57 58.98
C TYR A 251 18.22 -15.04 58.69
N THR A 252 18.11 -15.83 59.75
CA THR A 252 17.92 -17.28 59.65
C THR A 252 16.45 -17.63 59.84
N ASP A 253 15.85 -18.29 58.86
CA ASP A 253 14.51 -18.86 58.94
C ASP A 253 14.61 -20.39 58.97
N GLY A 254 14.56 -20.97 60.17
CA GLY A 254 14.80 -22.40 60.37
C GLY A 254 16.23 -22.81 60.08
N ASP A 255 16.44 -23.65 59.06
CA ASP A 255 17.77 -24.08 58.58
C ASP A 255 18.23 -23.28 57.34
N ALA A 256 17.43 -22.33 56.86
CA ALA A 256 17.68 -21.55 55.65
C ALA A 256 17.96 -20.08 55.98
N VAL A 257 18.67 -19.39 55.09
CA VAL A 257 19.02 -17.97 55.20
C VAL A 257 18.17 -17.18 54.22
N ARG A 258 17.63 -16.05 54.69
CA ARG A 258 16.91 -15.07 53.88
C ARG A 258 17.57 -13.71 54.01
N TRP A 259 17.34 -12.85 53.02
CA TRP A 259 17.80 -11.48 53.06
C TRP A 259 16.68 -10.49 52.78
N SER A 260 16.76 -9.30 53.38
CA SER A 260 15.84 -8.18 53.10
C SER A 260 16.60 -6.86 53.07
N LEU A 261 16.41 -6.07 52.02
CA LEU A 261 16.85 -4.68 51.95
C LEU A 261 15.80 -3.80 52.61
N VAL A 262 16.23 -3.04 53.59
CA VAL A 262 15.38 -2.12 54.35
C VAL A 262 15.96 -0.71 54.25
N ASP A 263 15.10 0.29 54.11
CA ASP A 263 15.51 1.70 54.12
C ASP A 263 15.80 2.23 55.54
N ASP A 264 16.13 3.52 55.62
CA ASP A 264 16.42 4.25 56.85
C ASP A 264 15.18 4.49 57.74
N ASP A 265 13.97 4.36 57.18
CA ASP A 265 12.69 4.39 57.89
C ASP A 265 12.22 2.98 58.34
N GLY A 266 12.95 1.92 57.98
CA GLY A 266 12.63 0.55 58.37
C GLY A 266 11.67 -0.18 57.42
N VAL A 267 11.34 0.39 56.25
CA VAL A 267 10.48 -0.20 55.23
C VAL A 267 11.28 -1.20 54.37
N VAL A 268 10.69 -2.38 54.15
CA VAL A 268 11.29 -3.40 53.28
C VAL A 268 11.13 -2.96 51.82
N LEU A 269 12.24 -2.74 51.15
CA LEU A 269 12.29 -2.34 49.75
C LEU A 269 12.47 -3.55 48.81
N ALA A 270 13.19 -4.57 49.27
CA ALA A 270 13.46 -5.79 48.52
C ALA A 270 13.70 -6.98 49.46
N GLU A 271 13.45 -8.18 48.98
CA GLU A 271 13.69 -9.41 49.74
C GLU A 271 14.12 -10.59 48.85
N SER A 272 14.72 -11.61 49.48
CA SER A 272 15.05 -12.87 48.82
C SER A 272 13.79 -13.56 48.31
N ALA A 273 13.81 -14.03 47.06
CA ALA A 273 12.66 -14.73 46.47
C ALA A 273 12.33 -16.05 47.18
N ASP A 274 13.35 -16.81 47.57
CA ASP A 274 13.24 -18.07 48.28
C ASP A 274 14.25 -18.14 49.42
N ALA A 275 13.97 -18.97 50.42
CA ALA A 275 14.93 -19.28 51.48
C ALA A 275 16.00 -20.24 50.95
N THR A 276 17.28 -19.86 51.03
CA THR A 276 18.39 -20.61 50.47
C THR A 276 19.39 -21.05 51.54
N ASP A 277 20.43 -21.78 51.16
CA ASP A 277 21.60 -21.92 52.05
C ASP A 277 22.33 -20.57 52.21
N GLY A 278 23.14 -20.45 53.26
CA GLY A 278 23.86 -19.22 53.59
C GLY A 278 24.84 -18.76 52.51
N GLU A 279 25.52 -19.69 51.83
CA GLU A 279 26.49 -19.37 50.77
C GLU A 279 25.78 -18.73 49.56
N ARG A 280 24.63 -19.26 49.15
CA ARG A 280 23.78 -18.66 48.11
C ARG A 280 23.18 -17.32 48.51
N ALA A 281 22.75 -17.17 49.76
CA ALA A 281 22.20 -15.90 50.23
C ALA A 281 23.27 -14.80 50.24
N GLU A 282 24.48 -15.11 50.70
CA GLU A 282 25.63 -14.22 50.65
C GLU A 282 26.04 -13.89 49.21
N GLU A 283 26.04 -14.88 48.30
CA GLU A 283 26.33 -14.66 46.88
C GLU A 283 25.30 -13.72 46.22
N ALA A 284 24.00 -13.95 46.48
CA ALA A 284 22.93 -13.08 45.99
C ALA A 284 23.05 -11.64 46.52
N VAL A 285 23.37 -11.48 47.81
CA VAL A 285 23.60 -10.16 48.43
C VAL A 285 24.83 -9.48 47.86
N ASN A 286 25.93 -10.21 47.64
CA ASN A 286 27.15 -9.66 47.04
C ASN A 286 26.89 -9.22 45.60
N LEU A 287 26.20 -10.02 44.79
CA LEU A 287 25.80 -9.65 43.43
C LEU A 287 24.90 -8.41 43.43
N LEU A 288 23.90 -8.36 44.31
CA LEU A 288 23.00 -7.22 44.41
C LEU A 288 23.72 -5.95 44.88
N LYS A 289 24.64 -6.06 45.84
CA LYS A 289 25.38 -4.92 46.38
C LYS A 289 26.43 -4.37 45.42
N GLU A 290 27.20 -5.26 44.79
CA GLU A 290 28.28 -4.85 43.89
C GLU A 290 27.75 -4.42 42.51
N HIS A 291 26.73 -5.11 41.99
CA HIS A 291 26.27 -4.94 40.62
C HIS A 291 24.86 -4.35 40.52
N GLY A 292 24.01 -4.46 41.54
CA GLY A 292 22.64 -3.96 41.54
C GLY A 292 22.52 -2.46 41.20
N PRO A 293 23.34 -1.53 41.75
CA PRO A 293 23.23 -0.10 41.41
C PRO A 293 23.37 0.19 39.90
N GLY A 294 24.16 -0.61 39.18
CA GLY A 294 24.43 -0.46 37.75
C GLY A 294 23.83 -1.55 36.86
N ALA A 295 23.06 -2.49 37.41
CA ALA A 295 22.56 -3.64 36.67
C ALA A 295 21.59 -3.21 35.57
N ALA A 296 21.71 -3.85 34.40
CA ALA A 296 20.85 -3.57 33.26
C ALA A 296 19.39 -3.84 33.61
N LEU A 297 18.48 -3.02 33.08
CA LEU A 297 17.05 -3.34 33.06
C LEU A 297 16.78 -4.22 31.85
N LEU A 298 16.32 -5.44 32.10
CA LEU A 298 15.84 -6.39 31.13
C LEU A 298 14.40 -6.00 30.81
N ASP A 299 14.24 -5.18 29.77
CA ASP A 299 12.91 -4.86 29.26
C ASP A 299 12.45 -6.00 28.35
N ALA A 300 11.56 -6.85 28.86
CA ALA A 300 11.03 -8.00 28.14
C ALA A 300 9.71 -7.69 27.43
N ASP A 301 9.14 -6.49 27.59
CA ASP A 301 7.91 -6.10 26.86
C ASP A 301 8.20 -5.90 25.35
N ASP A 302 9.45 -5.56 25.01
CA ASP A 302 10.01 -5.64 23.67
C ASP A 302 10.92 -6.87 23.59
N GLY A 303 10.97 -7.58 22.45
CA GLY A 303 11.89 -8.72 22.31
C GLY A 303 13.33 -8.27 22.54
N ALA A 304 14.29 -9.17 22.75
CA ALA A 304 15.65 -8.76 23.06
C ALA A 304 16.69 -9.56 22.30
N PHE A 305 17.79 -8.90 21.94
CA PHE A 305 18.92 -9.55 21.29
C PHE A 305 19.93 -10.03 22.34
N GLU A 306 20.06 -11.33 22.48
CA GLU A 306 21.05 -11.96 23.36
C GLU A 306 22.30 -12.31 22.55
N VAL A 307 23.46 -11.85 23.01
CA VAL A 307 24.76 -12.23 22.46
C VAL A 307 25.43 -13.22 23.41
N TYR A 308 25.71 -14.42 22.90
CA TYR A 308 26.26 -15.52 23.68
C TYR A 308 27.45 -16.16 22.95
N GLY A 309 28.37 -16.76 23.71
CA GLY A 309 29.57 -17.32 23.12
C GLY A 309 30.63 -17.71 24.13
N ASN A 310 31.67 -18.39 23.66
CA ASN A 310 32.77 -18.90 24.48
C ASN A 310 34.12 -18.30 24.08
N GLY A 311 34.25 -16.98 24.09
CA GLY A 311 35.52 -16.27 23.90
C GLY A 311 36.10 -16.28 22.48
N SER A 312 35.86 -17.32 21.66
CA SER A 312 36.32 -17.41 20.26
C SER A 312 35.21 -17.69 19.24
N ALA A 313 33.98 -17.97 19.70
CA ALA A 313 32.81 -18.14 18.85
C ALA A 313 31.62 -17.48 19.54
N TRP A 314 31.20 -16.35 19.00
CA TRP A 314 30.08 -15.54 19.48
C TRP A 314 28.96 -15.55 18.45
N GLN A 315 27.74 -15.68 18.93
CA GLN A 315 26.52 -15.62 18.13
C GLN A 315 25.51 -14.72 18.82
N TRP A 316 24.49 -14.33 18.08
CA TRP A 316 23.36 -13.60 18.63
C TRP A 316 22.05 -14.32 18.31
N ARG A 317 21.06 -14.17 19.18
CA ARG A 317 19.69 -14.64 18.97
C ARG A 317 18.69 -13.57 19.42
N LEU A 318 17.56 -13.49 18.73
CA LEU A 318 16.42 -12.69 19.13
C LEU A 318 15.49 -13.57 19.97
N VAL A 319 15.19 -13.11 21.19
CA VAL A 319 14.28 -13.79 22.11
C VAL A 319 13.04 -12.95 22.38
N ASP A 320 11.93 -13.61 22.67
CA ASP A 320 10.66 -12.98 23.07
C ASP A 320 10.61 -12.68 24.58
N GLU A 321 9.48 -12.15 25.04
CA GLU A 321 9.20 -11.79 26.43
C GLU A 321 9.37 -12.96 27.42
N THR A 322 9.26 -14.20 26.95
CA THR A 322 9.43 -15.42 27.75
C THR A 322 10.81 -16.07 27.58
N ARG A 323 11.74 -15.39 26.91
CA ARG A 323 13.03 -15.93 26.42
C ARG A 323 12.89 -17.06 25.39
N GLY A 324 11.75 -17.18 24.72
CA GLY A 324 11.58 -18.06 23.57
C GLY A 324 12.40 -17.55 22.39
N VAL A 325 13.23 -18.40 21.78
CA VAL A 325 14.06 -18.01 20.62
C VAL A 325 13.17 -17.85 19.40
N LEU A 326 13.18 -16.66 18.80
CA LEU A 326 12.44 -16.36 17.58
C LEU A 326 13.33 -16.51 16.35
N GLY A 327 14.59 -16.12 16.44
CA GLY A 327 15.55 -16.26 15.35
C GLY A 327 17.00 -16.14 15.81
N THR A 328 17.90 -16.73 15.03
CA THR A 328 19.33 -16.79 15.33
C THR A 328 20.13 -16.25 14.15
N GLY A 329 21.22 -15.54 14.44
CA GLY A 329 22.19 -15.12 13.42
C GLY A 329 22.87 -16.32 12.77
N ALA A 330 23.02 -16.30 11.45
CA ALA A 330 23.61 -17.42 10.72
C ALA A 330 25.15 -17.49 10.81
N THR A 331 25.79 -16.41 11.27
CA THR A 331 27.25 -16.24 11.29
C THR A 331 27.80 -16.29 12.72
N GLU A 332 28.90 -17.02 12.89
CA GLU A 332 29.72 -16.98 14.12
C GLU A 332 30.78 -15.86 14.02
N TYR A 333 30.96 -15.11 15.10
CA TYR A 333 31.90 -14.01 15.21
C TYR A 333 33.06 -14.35 16.15
N GLU A 334 34.25 -13.87 15.83
CA GLU A 334 35.47 -14.14 16.63
C GLU A 334 35.43 -13.47 18.01
N ASP A 335 34.72 -12.34 18.12
CA ASP A 335 34.61 -11.56 19.36
C ASP A 335 33.19 -11.01 19.59
N ARG A 336 32.91 -10.71 20.86
CA ARG A 336 31.60 -10.23 21.30
C ARG A 336 31.22 -8.88 20.69
N ALA A 337 32.17 -7.96 20.55
CA ALA A 337 31.89 -6.61 20.04
C ALA A 337 31.49 -6.64 18.56
N THR A 338 32.07 -7.55 17.78
CA THR A 338 31.68 -7.79 16.40
C THR A 338 30.27 -8.40 16.31
N ALA A 339 29.92 -9.36 17.18
CA ALA A 339 28.57 -9.89 17.26
C ALA A 339 27.54 -8.81 17.65
N GLU A 340 27.85 -7.96 18.63
CA GLU A 340 27.01 -6.82 19.03
C GLU A 340 26.84 -5.80 17.88
N SER A 341 27.91 -5.53 17.13
CA SER A 341 27.84 -4.65 15.95
C SER A 341 26.96 -5.25 14.84
N ALA A 342 26.99 -6.57 14.66
CA ALA A 342 26.12 -7.27 13.72
C ALA A 342 24.65 -7.20 14.14
N VAL A 343 24.34 -7.28 15.44
CA VAL A 343 22.97 -7.07 15.95
C VAL A 343 22.45 -5.69 15.56
N VAL A 344 23.26 -4.63 15.63
CA VAL A 344 22.84 -3.28 15.23
C VAL A 344 22.46 -3.24 13.74
N ALA A 345 23.30 -3.82 12.87
CA ALA A 345 23.04 -3.87 11.44
C ALA A 345 21.80 -4.70 11.11
N VAL A 346 21.63 -5.86 11.75
CA VAL A 346 20.48 -6.74 11.55
C VAL A 346 19.20 -6.09 12.06
N ARG A 347 19.24 -5.40 13.20
CA ARG A 347 18.08 -4.67 13.73
C ARG A 347 17.61 -3.60 12.75
N GLU A 348 18.52 -2.82 12.19
CA GLU A 348 18.21 -1.82 11.16
C GLU A 348 17.62 -2.48 9.91
N ALA A 349 18.25 -3.58 9.45
CA ALA A 349 17.77 -4.34 8.30
C ALA A 349 16.36 -4.92 8.50
N ILE A 350 16.05 -5.50 9.67
CA ILE A 350 14.73 -6.08 9.97
C ILE A 350 13.61 -5.03 9.90
N GLN A 351 13.89 -3.78 10.29
CA GLN A 351 12.89 -2.70 10.30
C GLN A 351 12.48 -2.29 8.88
N SER A 352 13.42 -2.25 7.93
CA SER A 352 13.17 -1.84 6.55
C SER A 352 12.95 -3.01 5.58
N ALA A 353 13.34 -4.23 5.96
CA ALA A 353 13.30 -5.41 5.10
C ALA A 353 11.88 -5.70 4.59
N PRO A 354 11.65 -5.65 3.27
CA PRO A 354 10.40 -6.11 2.70
C PRO A 354 10.31 -7.64 2.79
N VAL A 355 9.08 -8.15 2.67
CA VAL A 355 8.85 -9.59 2.62
C VAL A 355 8.75 -10.01 1.16
N MET A 356 9.65 -10.88 0.74
CA MET A 356 9.64 -11.58 -0.55
C MET A 356 8.54 -12.63 -0.53
N ASP A 357 7.32 -12.21 -0.88
CA ASP A 357 6.17 -13.09 -0.94
C ASP A 357 6.00 -13.62 -2.37
N VAL A 358 6.91 -14.51 -2.80
CA VAL A 358 6.85 -15.14 -4.13
C VAL A 358 6.04 -16.43 -4.03
N GLU A 359 4.85 -16.46 -4.61
CA GLU A 359 4.04 -17.69 -4.67
C GLU A 359 4.38 -18.54 -5.89
N GLN A 360 4.41 -17.92 -7.07
CA GLN A 360 4.78 -18.56 -8.34
C GLN A 360 5.86 -17.76 -9.03
N VAL A 361 5.64 -16.46 -9.22
CA VAL A 361 6.60 -15.52 -9.78
C VAL A 361 6.59 -14.19 -9.02
N GLY A 362 7.73 -13.50 -9.00
CA GLY A 362 7.91 -12.21 -8.33
C GLY A 362 8.88 -11.32 -9.09
N PHE A 363 8.64 -10.02 -9.07
CA PHE A 363 9.54 -9.02 -9.66
C PHE A 363 10.46 -8.44 -8.60
N GLU A 364 11.76 -8.63 -8.80
CA GLU A 364 12.78 -7.93 -8.01
C GLU A 364 13.29 -6.71 -8.77
N ARG A 365 13.30 -5.56 -8.11
CA ARG A 365 14.01 -4.37 -8.55
C ARG A 365 15.45 -4.45 -8.07
N VAL A 366 16.37 -4.25 -9.00
CA VAL A 366 17.81 -4.31 -8.73
C VAL A 366 18.44 -2.98 -9.15
N GLU A 367 19.13 -2.34 -8.22
CA GLU A 367 19.97 -1.16 -8.52
C GLU A 367 21.34 -1.64 -9.02
N ARG A 368 21.80 -1.08 -10.14
CA ARG A 368 23.11 -1.28 -10.75
C ARG A 368 23.82 0.07 -10.86
N GLU A 369 25.12 0.05 -11.18
CA GLU A 369 25.92 1.29 -11.36
C GLU A 369 25.31 2.26 -12.39
N ASP A 370 24.72 1.73 -13.47
CA ASP A 370 24.12 2.49 -14.57
C ASP A 370 22.61 2.76 -14.40
N GLY A 371 22.07 2.54 -13.19
CA GLY A 371 20.66 2.77 -12.84
C GLY A 371 19.92 1.49 -12.43
N TRP A 372 18.61 1.50 -12.57
CA TRP A 372 17.71 0.45 -12.12
C TRP A 372 17.40 -0.55 -13.23
N THR A 373 17.16 -1.80 -12.85
CA THR A 373 16.68 -2.86 -13.72
C THR A 373 15.73 -3.76 -12.92
N TRP A 374 15.10 -4.71 -13.58
CA TRP A 374 14.26 -5.68 -12.90
C TRP A 374 14.55 -7.09 -13.41
N ARG A 375 14.28 -8.06 -12.55
CA ARG A 375 14.35 -9.48 -12.89
C ARG A 375 13.13 -10.20 -12.35
N LEU A 376 12.66 -11.18 -13.10
CA LEU A 376 11.56 -12.05 -12.73
C LEU A 376 12.13 -13.31 -12.09
N LEU A 377 11.67 -13.60 -10.88
CA LEU A 377 12.07 -14.75 -10.09
C LEU A 377 10.92 -15.75 -10.02
N ASP A 378 11.22 -17.05 -9.93
CA ASP A 378 10.27 -18.07 -9.54
C ASP A 378 10.20 -18.25 -8.00
N ALA A 379 9.30 -19.11 -7.53
CA ALA A 379 9.17 -19.45 -6.12
C ALA A 379 10.46 -20.01 -5.48
N ALA A 380 11.36 -20.58 -6.26
CA ALA A 380 12.63 -21.15 -5.81
C ALA A 380 13.80 -20.13 -5.80
N ASP A 381 13.53 -18.83 -6.03
CA ASP A 381 14.54 -17.77 -6.22
C ASP A 381 15.35 -17.86 -7.52
N THR A 382 14.92 -18.67 -8.48
CA THR A 382 15.61 -18.77 -9.76
C THR A 382 15.19 -17.61 -10.64
N THR A 383 16.16 -16.88 -11.19
CA THR A 383 15.87 -15.85 -12.19
C THR A 383 15.37 -16.51 -13.47
N VAL A 384 14.11 -16.27 -13.81
CA VAL A 384 13.44 -16.80 -15.02
C VAL A 384 13.60 -15.84 -16.20
N ALA A 385 13.62 -14.53 -15.93
CA ALA A 385 13.82 -13.50 -16.96
C ALA A 385 14.50 -12.25 -16.40
N GLU A 386 15.21 -11.54 -17.26
CA GLU A 386 15.84 -10.26 -16.94
C GLU A 386 15.40 -9.17 -17.92
N ALA A 387 15.22 -7.95 -17.41
CA ALA A 387 14.97 -6.79 -18.24
C ALA A 387 16.16 -6.52 -19.16
N THR A 388 15.89 -6.18 -20.41
CA THR A 388 16.92 -5.75 -21.38
C THR A 388 17.36 -4.31 -21.17
N GLY A 389 16.44 -3.44 -20.70
CA GLY A 389 16.67 -2.02 -20.48
C GLY A 389 17.17 -1.70 -19.08
N SER A 390 17.83 -0.54 -18.97
CA SER A 390 18.09 0.14 -17.70
C SER A 390 17.19 1.38 -17.55
N TYR A 391 16.86 1.72 -16.31
CA TYR A 391 15.93 2.77 -15.95
C TYR A 391 16.61 3.77 -15.01
N GLN A 392 16.43 5.06 -15.23
CA GLN A 392 17.16 6.08 -14.48
C GLN A 392 16.70 6.25 -13.03
N SER A 393 15.54 5.71 -12.67
CA SER A 393 14.98 5.87 -11.33
C SER A 393 14.17 4.66 -10.88
N ARG A 394 14.05 4.51 -9.56
CA ARG A 394 13.17 3.53 -8.90
C ARG A 394 11.71 3.64 -9.38
N ALA A 395 11.22 4.85 -9.65
CA ALA A 395 9.87 5.05 -10.19
C ALA A 395 9.75 4.50 -11.62
N SER A 396 10.72 4.81 -12.48
CA SER A 396 10.73 4.37 -13.88
C SER A 396 10.78 2.85 -14.04
N VAL A 397 11.57 2.15 -13.21
CA VAL A 397 11.57 0.67 -13.20
C VAL A 397 10.24 0.11 -12.67
N THR A 398 9.63 0.78 -11.69
CA THR A 398 8.32 0.37 -11.16
C THR A 398 7.24 0.53 -12.22
N ASP A 399 7.22 1.63 -12.98
CA ASP A 399 6.28 1.84 -14.09
C ASP A 399 6.49 0.83 -15.22
N ALA A 400 7.73 0.40 -15.46
CA ALA A 400 8.03 -0.65 -16.43
C ALA A 400 7.48 -2.01 -15.97
N ILE A 401 7.68 -2.37 -14.70
CA ILE A 401 7.10 -3.59 -14.11
C ILE A 401 5.57 -3.52 -14.16
N SER A 402 4.95 -2.40 -13.80
CA SER A 402 3.49 -2.24 -13.85
C SER A 402 2.93 -2.47 -15.25
N ARG A 403 3.59 -1.95 -16.29
CA ARG A 403 3.23 -2.24 -17.69
C ARG A 403 3.30 -3.73 -18.01
N VAL A 404 4.31 -4.43 -17.52
CA VAL A 404 4.40 -5.90 -17.68
C VAL A 404 3.29 -6.62 -16.93
N VAL A 405 3.00 -6.24 -15.67
CA VAL A 405 1.97 -6.86 -14.83
C VAL A 405 0.57 -6.65 -15.41
N GLU A 406 0.26 -5.44 -15.89
CA GLU A 406 -1.02 -5.10 -16.50
C GLU A 406 -1.18 -5.75 -17.88
N GLY A 407 -0.13 -5.71 -18.70
CA GLY A 407 -0.12 -6.28 -20.05
C GLY A 407 0.03 -7.80 -20.08
N ALA A 408 0.33 -8.47 -18.95
CA ALA A 408 0.48 -9.92 -18.87
C ALA A 408 -0.83 -10.71 -19.07
N ILE A 409 -1.98 -10.03 -19.04
CA ILE A 409 -3.30 -10.64 -19.23
C ILE A 409 -3.47 -11.04 -20.70
N ASP A 410 -3.80 -12.31 -20.94
CA ASP A 410 -4.05 -12.86 -22.28
C ASP A 410 -2.90 -12.65 -23.30
N VAL A 411 -1.65 -12.59 -22.83
CA VAL A 411 -0.48 -12.42 -23.70
C VAL A 411 -0.38 -13.54 -24.74
N PRO A 412 -0.36 -13.21 -26.05
CA PRO A 412 -0.20 -14.19 -27.11
C PRO A 412 1.23 -14.74 -27.17
N PHE A 413 1.34 -15.97 -27.65
CA PHE A 413 2.62 -16.57 -28.03
C PHE A 413 2.85 -16.41 -29.52
N VAL A 414 3.92 -15.71 -29.89
CA VAL A 414 4.39 -15.57 -31.29
C VAL A 414 5.69 -16.36 -31.47
N THR A 415 6.03 -16.74 -32.70
CA THR A 415 7.23 -17.54 -32.99
C THR A 415 8.01 -16.86 -34.09
N ALA A 416 9.27 -16.51 -33.82
CA ALA A 416 10.09 -15.68 -34.71
C ALA A 416 10.34 -16.35 -36.07
N THR A 417 10.43 -17.68 -36.07
CA THR A 417 10.69 -18.49 -37.26
C THR A 417 9.43 -18.92 -38.00
N ALA A 418 8.27 -18.31 -37.69
CA ALA A 418 7.00 -18.65 -38.30
C ALA A 418 6.25 -17.39 -38.73
N PRO A 419 5.79 -17.31 -39.99
CA PRO A 419 5.10 -16.13 -40.47
C PRO A 419 3.73 -15.97 -39.79
N GLY A 420 3.39 -14.71 -39.50
CA GLY A 420 2.20 -14.40 -38.72
C GLY A 420 1.67 -12.99 -38.96
N TYR A 421 0.34 -12.85 -38.93
CA TYR A 421 -0.32 -11.57 -38.80
C TYR A 421 -0.39 -11.18 -37.33
N GLU A 422 0.04 -9.95 -37.03
CA GLU A 422 -0.06 -9.35 -35.71
C GLU A 422 -1.02 -8.17 -35.80
N ILE A 423 -2.17 -8.28 -35.12
CA ILE A 423 -3.18 -7.23 -34.99
C ILE A 423 -2.88 -6.47 -33.71
N VAL A 424 -2.52 -5.20 -33.84
CA VAL A 424 -1.94 -4.39 -32.76
C VAL A 424 -2.82 -3.17 -32.48
N GLN A 425 -3.01 -2.83 -31.22
CA GLN A 425 -3.68 -1.60 -30.83
C GLN A 425 -2.70 -0.41 -30.90
N THR A 426 -3.14 0.69 -31.51
CA THR A 426 -2.39 1.95 -31.57
C THR A 426 -2.65 2.78 -30.32
N GLU A 427 -1.71 3.67 -29.95
CA GLU A 427 -1.86 4.61 -28.83
C GLU A 427 -3.14 5.48 -28.90
N ASN A 428 -3.63 5.75 -30.12
CA ASN A 428 -4.83 6.55 -30.37
C ASN A 428 -6.14 5.73 -30.27
N GLY A 429 -6.06 4.45 -29.90
CA GLY A 429 -7.20 3.55 -29.71
C GLY A 429 -7.72 2.86 -30.97
N GLY A 430 -7.12 3.09 -32.14
CA GLY A 430 -7.41 2.34 -33.36
C GLY A 430 -6.57 1.05 -33.44
N TRP A 431 -6.93 0.12 -34.32
CA TRP A 431 -6.23 -1.15 -34.51
C TRP A 431 -5.57 -1.21 -35.89
N THR A 432 -4.32 -1.64 -35.95
CA THR A 432 -3.60 -1.89 -37.20
C THR A 432 -3.21 -3.36 -37.27
N TRP A 433 -2.79 -3.82 -38.44
CA TRP A 433 -2.19 -5.14 -38.55
C TRP A 433 -0.86 -5.05 -39.29
N ARG A 434 0.03 -5.98 -38.98
CA ARG A 434 1.28 -6.19 -39.70
C ARG A 434 1.48 -7.67 -40.00
N LEU A 435 2.15 -7.96 -41.11
CA LEU A 435 2.57 -9.32 -41.46
C LEU A 435 4.07 -9.44 -41.22
N VAL A 436 4.44 -10.49 -40.52
CA VAL A 436 5.81 -10.85 -40.16
C VAL A 436 6.18 -12.12 -40.92
N ASP A 437 7.38 -12.16 -41.48
CA ASP A 437 7.90 -13.33 -42.19
C ASP A 437 8.60 -14.33 -41.25
N ASP A 438 9.18 -15.39 -41.82
CA ASP A 438 9.93 -16.42 -41.08
C ASP A 438 11.35 -15.99 -40.67
N THR A 439 11.77 -14.80 -41.06
CA THR A 439 12.99 -14.12 -40.59
C THR A 439 12.71 -13.13 -39.46
N ASP A 440 11.46 -13.08 -38.99
CA ASP A 440 10.96 -12.22 -37.92
C ASP A 440 10.90 -10.72 -38.29
N GLU A 441 10.93 -10.41 -39.60
CA GLU A 441 10.89 -9.07 -40.17
C GLU A 441 9.47 -8.68 -40.60
N VAL A 442 9.13 -7.39 -40.44
CA VAL A 442 7.80 -6.88 -40.81
C VAL A 442 7.76 -6.53 -42.29
N VAL A 443 7.09 -7.36 -43.09
CA VAL A 443 7.04 -7.22 -44.55
C VAL A 443 5.88 -6.36 -45.05
N ALA A 444 4.78 -6.31 -44.32
CA ALA A 444 3.55 -5.61 -44.73
C ALA A 444 2.83 -4.99 -43.54
N ARG A 445 2.14 -3.86 -43.78
CA ARG A 445 1.30 -3.18 -42.79
C ARG A 445 -0.01 -2.71 -43.38
N SER A 446 -1.03 -2.60 -42.53
CA SER A 446 -2.27 -1.91 -42.85
C SER A 446 -2.04 -0.43 -43.09
N GLU A 447 -2.69 0.14 -44.11
CA GLU A 447 -2.61 1.58 -44.40
C GLU A 447 -3.33 2.44 -43.34
N GLN A 448 -4.47 1.97 -42.84
CA GLN A 448 -5.32 2.73 -41.93
C GLN A 448 -5.64 1.92 -40.68
N ALA A 449 -5.76 2.62 -39.55
CA ALA A 449 -6.27 2.01 -38.34
C ALA A 449 -7.78 1.80 -38.44
N VAL A 450 -8.24 0.64 -38.01
CA VAL A 450 -9.65 0.27 -37.92
C VAL A 450 -10.17 0.45 -36.49
N PRO A 451 -11.48 0.66 -36.29
CA PRO A 451 -11.99 1.07 -34.97
C PRO A 451 -12.03 -0.06 -33.93
N SER A 452 -11.85 -1.32 -34.32
CA SER A 452 -11.94 -2.46 -33.39
C SER A 452 -11.06 -3.64 -33.82
N GLU A 453 -10.70 -4.49 -32.85
CA GLU A 453 -9.99 -5.75 -33.10
C GLU A 453 -10.73 -6.63 -34.13
N GLU A 454 -12.06 -6.74 -34.01
CA GLU A 454 -12.88 -7.55 -34.92
C GLU A 454 -12.81 -7.03 -36.36
N SER A 455 -12.80 -5.69 -36.53
CA SER A 455 -12.55 -5.08 -37.84
C SER A 455 -11.15 -5.42 -38.35
N GLY A 456 -10.14 -5.43 -37.48
CA GLY A 456 -8.77 -5.83 -37.83
C GLY A 456 -8.70 -7.26 -38.32
N ARG A 457 -9.32 -8.19 -37.60
CA ARG A 457 -9.44 -9.61 -37.99
C ARG A 457 -10.18 -9.78 -39.31
N SER A 458 -11.25 -9.01 -39.54
CA SER A 458 -12.00 -9.04 -40.79
C SER A 458 -11.17 -8.55 -41.98
N VAL A 459 -10.37 -7.49 -41.80
CA VAL A 459 -9.43 -7.02 -42.83
C VAL A 459 -8.37 -8.08 -43.11
N VAL A 460 -7.77 -8.68 -42.08
CA VAL A 460 -6.79 -9.76 -42.25
C VAL A 460 -7.41 -10.95 -42.97
N SER A 461 -8.65 -11.35 -42.63
CA SER A 461 -9.35 -12.42 -43.35
C SER A 461 -9.49 -12.10 -44.84
N ARG A 462 -9.87 -10.86 -45.19
CA ARG A 462 -9.96 -10.42 -46.58
C ARG A 462 -8.58 -10.45 -47.28
N VAL A 463 -7.53 -10.03 -46.58
CA VAL A 463 -6.16 -10.12 -47.09
C VAL A 463 -5.79 -11.57 -47.38
N LYS A 464 -6.08 -12.50 -46.45
CA LYS A 464 -5.82 -13.94 -46.61
C LYS A 464 -6.58 -14.53 -47.81
N ASP A 465 -7.83 -14.11 -48.03
CA ASP A 465 -8.63 -14.53 -49.19
C ASP A 465 -8.03 -14.02 -50.51
N ILE A 466 -7.52 -12.78 -50.54
CA ILE A 466 -6.86 -12.21 -51.72
C ILE A 466 -5.57 -12.96 -52.06
N VAL A 467 -4.70 -13.18 -51.07
CA VAL A 467 -3.37 -13.77 -51.27
C VAL A 467 -3.41 -15.29 -51.45
N ALA A 468 -4.58 -15.92 -51.42
CA ALA A 468 -4.75 -17.35 -51.67
C ALA A 468 -4.57 -17.71 -53.16
N ASP A 469 -4.86 -16.78 -54.07
CA ASP A 469 -4.62 -16.91 -55.52
C ASP A 469 -4.13 -15.58 -56.11
N PRO A 470 -2.93 -15.10 -55.70
CA PRO A 470 -2.51 -13.75 -56.01
C PRO A 470 -1.91 -13.68 -57.41
N THR A 471 -2.33 -12.66 -58.15
CA THR A 471 -1.64 -12.22 -59.36
C THR A 471 -0.71 -11.06 -59.01
N VAL A 472 0.54 -11.07 -59.50
CA VAL A 472 1.42 -9.89 -59.45
C VAL A 472 1.34 -9.15 -60.78
N ALA A 473 1.00 -7.86 -60.74
CA ALA A 473 0.81 -7.01 -61.91
C ALA A 473 1.60 -5.71 -61.78
N VAL A 474 2.03 -5.19 -62.94
CA VAL A 474 2.70 -3.89 -63.10
C VAL A 474 1.85 -3.10 -64.08
N LEU A 475 1.46 -1.88 -63.73
CA LEU A 475 0.76 -0.97 -64.66
C LEU A 475 1.78 0.07 -65.13
N ASP A 476 1.88 0.24 -66.44
CA ASP A 476 2.85 1.18 -67.04
C ASP A 476 2.31 2.63 -67.03
N ASP A 477 1.07 2.83 -67.47
CA ASP A 477 0.47 4.17 -67.63
C ASP A 477 -0.96 4.21 -67.04
N ALA A 478 -1.91 3.50 -67.65
CA ALA A 478 -3.28 3.33 -67.17
C ALA A 478 -3.87 1.98 -67.61
N GLU A 479 -4.88 1.48 -66.89
CA GLU A 479 -5.58 0.23 -67.17
C GLU A 479 -7.08 0.38 -66.85
N TYR A 480 -7.94 -0.18 -67.71
CA TYR A 480 -9.35 -0.36 -67.39
C TYR A 480 -9.55 -1.60 -66.53
N GLU A 481 -10.11 -1.43 -65.35
CA GLU A 481 -10.45 -2.50 -64.45
C GLU A 481 -11.95 -2.75 -64.45
N LEU A 482 -12.36 -3.96 -64.84
CA LEU A 482 -13.72 -4.46 -64.73
C LEU A 482 -13.88 -5.10 -63.36
N PHE A 483 -14.80 -4.61 -62.53
CA PHE A 483 -15.01 -5.11 -61.18
C PHE A 483 -16.50 -5.34 -60.91
N GLN A 484 -16.80 -6.19 -59.93
CA GLN A 484 -18.18 -6.47 -59.54
C GLN A 484 -18.71 -5.39 -58.59
N GLU A 485 -19.83 -4.76 -58.94
CA GLU A 485 -20.56 -3.79 -58.12
C GLU A 485 -22.00 -4.28 -57.94
N GLY A 486 -22.30 -4.83 -56.75
CA GLY A 486 -23.57 -5.51 -56.49
C GLY A 486 -23.73 -6.81 -57.28
N ASP A 487 -24.84 -6.96 -57.99
CA ASP A 487 -25.15 -8.14 -58.83
C ASP A 487 -24.64 -7.99 -60.29
N GLY A 488 -23.96 -6.88 -60.62
CA GLY A 488 -23.47 -6.59 -61.97
C GLY A 488 -22.00 -6.18 -61.99
N TRP A 489 -21.52 -5.87 -63.19
CA TRP A 489 -20.18 -5.41 -63.47
C TRP A 489 -20.17 -3.90 -63.72
N ALA A 490 -19.12 -3.26 -63.27
CA ALA A 490 -18.77 -1.87 -63.53
C ALA A 490 -17.33 -1.82 -64.04
N TRP A 491 -16.92 -0.68 -64.58
CA TRP A 491 -15.54 -0.48 -65.00
C TRP A 491 -14.99 0.85 -64.47
N ARG A 492 -13.67 0.91 -64.28
CA ARG A 492 -12.95 2.15 -64.00
C ARG A 492 -11.64 2.19 -64.77
N LEU A 493 -11.17 3.39 -65.10
CA LEU A 493 -9.82 3.61 -65.62
C LEU A 493 -8.93 4.08 -64.46
N VAL A 494 -7.86 3.35 -64.18
CA VAL A 494 -6.90 3.66 -63.12
C VAL A 494 -5.51 3.91 -63.71
N THR A 495 -4.77 4.87 -63.17
CA THR A 495 -3.37 5.15 -63.52
C THR A 495 -2.38 4.27 -62.73
N GLU A 496 -1.08 4.37 -63.00
CA GLU A 496 -0.01 3.66 -62.26
C GLU A 496 -0.06 3.89 -60.74
N ASP A 497 -0.34 5.12 -60.29
CA ASP A 497 -0.56 5.50 -58.88
C ASP A 497 -1.94 5.09 -58.35
N ARG A 498 -2.72 4.38 -59.18
CA ARG A 498 -4.10 3.91 -58.94
C ARG A 498 -5.12 5.03 -58.72
N ARG A 499 -4.85 6.22 -59.24
CA ARG A 499 -5.86 7.29 -59.32
C ARG A 499 -6.92 6.90 -60.34
N ALA A 500 -8.17 6.79 -59.91
CA ALA A 500 -9.28 6.59 -60.84
C ALA A 500 -9.50 7.87 -61.66
N LEU A 501 -9.35 7.78 -62.98
CA LEU A 501 -9.61 8.89 -63.90
C LEU A 501 -11.07 8.92 -64.33
N ALA A 502 -11.64 7.76 -64.65
CA ALA A 502 -12.99 7.56 -65.17
C ALA A 502 -13.65 6.32 -64.56
N ARG A 503 -14.98 6.31 -64.53
CA ARG A 503 -15.77 5.11 -64.21
C ARG A 503 -17.04 5.03 -65.06
N SER A 504 -17.63 3.84 -65.13
CA SER A 504 -18.99 3.66 -65.62
C SER A 504 -19.99 4.48 -64.78
N PRO A 505 -21.06 5.01 -65.41
CA PRO A 505 -22.13 5.68 -64.68
C PRO A 505 -22.70 4.78 -63.57
N PRO A 506 -23.07 5.31 -62.39
CA PRO A 506 -23.67 4.51 -61.32
C PRO A 506 -25.01 3.85 -61.69
N SER A 507 -25.65 4.28 -62.77
CA SER A 507 -26.87 3.67 -63.31
C SER A 507 -26.59 2.43 -64.17
N ASP A 508 -25.35 2.26 -64.62
CA ASP A 508 -24.99 1.28 -65.62
C ASP A 508 -24.36 0.08 -64.94
N HIS A 509 -25.12 -1.01 -64.89
CA HIS A 509 -24.66 -2.31 -64.41
C HIS A 509 -24.68 -3.30 -65.56
N PHE A 510 -23.51 -3.84 -65.90
CA PHE A 510 -23.36 -4.81 -66.98
C PHE A 510 -23.55 -6.23 -66.43
N GLU A 511 -24.35 -7.07 -67.11
CA GLU A 511 -24.63 -8.42 -66.63
C GLU A 511 -23.40 -9.34 -66.65
N THR A 512 -22.44 -9.07 -67.54
CA THR A 512 -21.23 -9.89 -67.73
C THR A 512 -19.99 -9.00 -67.91
N PRO A 513 -18.78 -9.50 -67.61
CA PRO A 513 -17.55 -8.74 -67.83
C PRO A 513 -17.33 -8.42 -69.32
N GLU A 514 -17.78 -9.28 -70.24
CA GLU A 514 -17.69 -9.00 -71.68
C GLU A 514 -18.56 -7.82 -72.10
N ALA A 515 -19.73 -7.64 -71.47
CA ALA A 515 -20.59 -6.49 -71.71
C ALA A 515 -19.95 -5.19 -71.17
N ALA A 516 -19.29 -5.25 -70.01
CA ALA A 516 -18.51 -4.14 -69.48
C ALA A 516 -17.30 -3.81 -70.38
N SER A 517 -16.60 -4.82 -70.88
CA SER A 517 -15.50 -4.66 -71.83
C SER A 517 -15.96 -4.00 -73.13
N ALA A 518 -17.12 -4.38 -73.68
CA ALA A 518 -17.67 -3.75 -74.87
C ALA A 518 -18.07 -2.28 -74.63
N ALA A 519 -18.45 -1.92 -73.40
CA ALA A 519 -18.67 -0.53 -73.02
C ALA A 519 -17.35 0.25 -72.94
N VAL A 520 -16.29 -0.37 -72.42
CA VAL A 520 -14.93 0.20 -72.44
C VAL A 520 -14.43 0.43 -73.87
N ASP A 521 -14.58 -0.56 -74.77
CA ASP A 521 -14.21 -0.41 -76.17
C ASP A 521 -14.90 0.80 -76.82
N ARG A 522 -16.18 1.02 -76.49
CA ARG A 522 -16.93 2.20 -76.94
C ARG A 522 -16.34 3.49 -76.36
N VAL A 523 -16.05 3.53 -75.06
CA VAL A 523 -15.45 4.71 -74.42
C VAL A 523 -14.09 5.06 -75.05
N SER A 524 -13.23 4.07 -75.26
CA SER A 524 -11.93 4.26 -75.90
C SER A 524 -12.03 4.76 -77.33
N GLU A 525 -13.03 4.32 -78.10
CA GLU A 525 -13.27 4.83 -79.45
C GLU A 525 -13.85 6.25 -79.47
N GLU A 526 -14.84 6.53 -78.62
CA GLU A 526 -15.54 7.82 -78.63
C GLU A 526 -14.68 8.94 -78.03
N ILE A 527 -13.81 8.64 -77.06
CA ILE A 527 -12.98 9.65 -76.42
C ILE A 527 -11.93 10.26 -77.36
N GLU A 528 -11.40 9.48 -78.32
CA GLU A 528 -10.50 9.99 -79.36
C GLU A 528 -11.16 11.06 -80.24
N ARG A 529 -12.48 10.98 -80.38
CA ARG A 529 -13.28 11.88 -81.23
C ARG A 529 -14.01 12.95 -80.44
N ALA A 530 -13.92 12.90 -79.12
CA ALA A 530 -14.71 13.75 -78.26
C ALA A 530 -14.25 15.22 -78.32
N GLU A 531 -15.18 16.13 -78.58
CA GLU A 531 -14.93 17.55 -78.42
C GLU A 531 -15.15 17.96 -76.96
N ARG A 532 -14.22 18.73 -76.38
CA ARG A 532 -14.38 19.23 -75.01
C ARG A 532 -15.31 20.44 -74.99
N VAL A 533 -16.32 20.40 -74.12
CA VAL A 533 -17.25 21.50 -73.89
C VAL A 533 -17.31 21.80 -72.39
N THR A 534 -17.22 23.09 -72.04
CA THR A 534 -17.32 23.57 -70.65
C THR A 534 -18.49 24.54 -70.56
N PHE A 535 -19.34 24.40 -69.54
CA PHE A 535 -20.44 25.33 -69.29
C PHE A 535 -20.57 25.65 -67.80
N ASP A 536 -20.81 26.93 -67.49
CA ASP A 536 -20.90 27.46 -66.11
C ASP A 536 -22.37 27.75 -65.71
N SER A 537 -23.32 27.47 -66.60
CA SER A 537 -24.76 27.70 -66.43
C SER A 537 -25.57 26.57 -67.09
N SER A 538 -26.90 26.64 -67.09
CA SER A 538 -27.72 25.63 -67.79
C SER A 538 -27.44 25.63 -69.30
N ALA A 539 -27.46 24.47 -69.93
CA ALA A 539 -27.22 24.32 -71.37
C ALA A 539 -28.31 23.48 -72.03
N PHE A 540 -28.78 23.91 -73.20
CA PHE A 540 -29.62 23.10 -74.07
C PHE A 540 -28.74 22.23 -74.97
N HIS A 541 -28.82 20.92 -74.83
CA HIS A 541 -28.11 19.97 -75.68
C HIS A 541 -29.05 19.53 -76.80
N LEU A 542 -28.66 19.79 -78.04
CA LEU A 542 -29.37 19.37 -79.25
C LEU A 542 -28.59 18.23 -79.89
N TYR A 543 -29.22 17.06 -80.07
CA TYR A 543 -28.53 15.83 -80.49
C TYR A 543 -29.42 14.96 -81.39
N GLU A 544 -28.79 14.09 -82.18
CA GLU A 544 -29.46 13.10 -83.03
C GLU A 544 -29.62 11.77 -82.26
N ALA A 545 -30.86 11.40 -81.96
CA ALA A 545 -31.21 10.14 -81.31
C ALA A 545 -31.24 8.97 -82.28
N ASP A 546 -31.22 7.75 -81.73
CA ASP A 546 -31.31 6.50 -82.47
C ASP A 546 -32.41 6.50 -83.54
N GLY A 547 -32.02 6.24 -84.78
CA GLY A 547 -32.93 6.22 -85.93
C GLY A 547 -33.02 7.53 -86.72
N GLY A 548 -32.17 8.51 -86.42
CA GLY A 548 -31.99 9.75 -87.17
C GLY A 548 -33.00 10.86 -86.84
N ALA A 549 -33.67 10.73 -85.70
CA ALA A 549 -34.54 11.76 -85.16
C ALA A 549 -33.74 12.72 -84.28
N TRP A 550 -34.19 13.96 -84.14
CA TRP A 550 -33.51 14.98 -83.33
C TRP A 550 -34.25 15.19 -82.01
N ASN A 551 -33.50 15.24 -80.92
CA ASN A 551 -33.98 15.53 -79.57
C ASN A 551 -33.23 16.73 -79.00
N TRP A 552 -33.84 17.40 -78.05
CA TRP A 552 -33.15 18.34 -77.19
C TRP A 552 -33.35 17.97 -75.72
N ARG A 553 -32.38 18.31 -74.87
CA ARG A 553 -32.51 18.26 -73.41
C ARG A 553 -31.94 19.53 -72.79
N LEU A 554 -32.60 20.04 -71.75
CA LEU A 554 -32.06 21.09 -70.89
C LEU A 554 -31.29 20.42 -69.76
N VAL A 555 -30.00 20.72 -69.68
CA VAL A 555 -29.11 20.33 -68.61
C VAL A 555 -28.90 21.55 -67.72
N ASP A 556 -29.03 21.40 -66.40
CA ASP A 556 -28.69 22.49 -65.47
C ASP A 556 -27.16 22.67 -65.35
N ALA A 557 -26.74 23.70 -64.61
CA ALA A 557 -25.32 23.94 -64.36
C ALA A 557 -24.64 22.76 -63.63
N ASP A 558 -25.41 22.01 -62.83
CA ASP A 558 -24.95 20.82 -62.11
C ASP A 558 -24.89 19.56 -63.02
N GLY A 559 -25.08 19.70 -64.33
CA GLY A 559 -25.00 18.60 -65.29
C GLY A 559 -26.23 17.68 -65.30
N ARG A 560 -27.26 17.94 -64.49
CA ARG A 560 -28.47 17.11 -64.42
C ARG A 560 -29.45 17.49 -65.52
N VAL A 561 -30.07 16.48 -66.14
CA VAL A 561 -31.16 16.70 -67.10
C VAL A 561 -32.41 17.20 -66.35
N VAL A 562 -32.78 18.46 -66.60
CA VAL A 562 -33.95 19.13 -66.01
C VAL A 562 -35.20 18.85 -66.83
N SER A 563 -35.06 18.84 -68.15
CA SER A 563 -36.16 18.60 -69.09
C SER A 563 -35.61 17.97 -70.35
N ASP A 564 -36.39 17.10 -70.97
CA ASP A 564 -36.15 16.63 -72.32
C ASP A 564 -37.24 17.16 -73.27
N SER A 565 -37.04 16.93 -74.57
CA SER A 565 -38.00 17.27 -75.62
C SER A 565 -39.34 16.53 -75.53
N GLY A 566 -39.43 15.46 -74.74
CA GLY A 566 -40.62 14.61 -74.54
C GLY A 566 -41.11 13.86 -75.79
N GLN A 567 -40.58 14.18 -76.96
CA GLN A 567 -40.94 13.64 -78.26
C GLN A 567 -39.78 13.80 -79.25
N GLN A 568 -39.66 12.85 -80.17
CA GLN A 568 -38.67 12.89 -81.24
C GLN A 568 -39.08 13.86 -82.35
N HIS A 569 -38.13 14.67 -82.83
CA HIS A 569 -38.34 15.60 -83.96
C HIS A 569 -37.76 15.03 -85.26
N ALA A 570 -38.44 15.27 -86.38
CA ALA A 570 -38.04 14.74 -87.68
C ALA A 570 -36.83 15.45 -88.30
N SER A 571 -36.44 16.61 -87.77
CA SER A 571 -35.29 17.38 -88.25
C SER A 571 -34.67 18.23 -87.14
N ARG A 572 -33.39 18.59 -87.31
CA ARG A 572 -32.65 19.51 -86.44
C ARG A 572 -33.36 20.85 -86.25
N GLU A 573 -33.88 21.42 -87.35
CA GLU A 573 -34.57 22.72 -87.32
C GLU A 573 -35.86 22.67 -86.50
N ASP A 574 -36.60 21.54 -86.57
CA ASP A 574 -37.81 21.32 -85.78
C ASP A 574 -37.50 21.20 -84.28
N ALA A 575 -36.45 20.46 -83.92
CA ALA A 575 -35.98 20.36 -82.53
C ALA A 575 -35.47 21.69 -81.99
N ALA A 576 -34.67 22.42 -82.78
CA ALA A 576 -34.16 23.74 -82.42
C ALA A 576 -35.28 24.79 -82.29
N SER A 577 -36.33 24.71 -83.10
CA SER A 577 -37.51 25.58 -83.01
C SER A 577 -38.33 25.30 -81.75
N ALA A 578 -38.55 24.03 -81.42
CA ALA A 578 -39.21 23.62 -80.18
C ALA A 578 -38.41 24.07 -78.94
N MET A 579 -37.09 23.89 -78.97
CA MET A 579 -36.17 24.37 -77.96
C MET A 579 -36.19 25.91 -77.83
N ASN A 580 -36.22 26.67 -78.93
CA ASN A 580 -36.27 28.14 -78.89
C ASN A 580 -37.49 28.67 -78.12
N THR A 581 -38.61 27.95 -78.16
CA THR A 581 -39.80 28.28 -77.35
C THR A 581 -39.52 28.13 -75.85
N MET A 582 -38.72 27.13 -75.46
CA MET A 582 -38.29 26.91 -74.08
C MET A 582 -37.21 27.93 -73.67
N LYS A 583 -36.30 28.32 -74.58
CA LYS A 583 -35.26 29.32 -74.32
C LYS A 583 -35.82 30.71 -73.98
N GLU A 584 -37.02 31.05 -74.45
CA GLU A 584 -37.74 32.24 -73.99
C GLU A 584 -38.00 32.26 -72.47
N HIS A 585 -38.02 31.08 -71.84
CA HIS A 585 -38.28 30.89 -70.41
C HIS A 585 -36.99 30.65 -69.59
N ALA A 586 -35.85 30.42 -70.26
CA ALA A 586 -34.51 30.24 -69.68
C ALA A 586 -33.44 30.96 -70.53
N PRO A 587 -33.37 32.31 -70.48
CA PRO A 587 -32.60 33.11 -71.43
C PRO A 587 -31.09 33.06 -71.22
N GLU A 588 -30.64 32.67 -70.02
CA GLU A 588 -29.23 32.57 -69.65
C GLU A 588 -28.61 31.21 -70.03
N ALA A 589 -29.40 30.31 -70.63
CA ALA A 589 -28.94 28.99 -71.00
C ALA A 589 -28.20 28.98 -72.34
N ASP A 590 -27.00 28.40 -72.35
CA ASP A 590 -26.20 28.20 -73.55
C ASP A 590 -26.79 27.10 -74.44
N MET A 591 -26.39 27.06 -75.71
CA MET A 591 -26.81 26.02 -76.66
C MET A 591 -25.58 25.21 -77.06
N VAL A 592 -25.63 23.91 -76.80
CA VAL A 592 -24.58 22.95 -77.13
C VAL A 592 -25.15 21.98 -78.17
N GLU A 593 -24.50 21.88 -79.32
CA GLU A 593 -24.86 20.92 -80.35
C GLU A 593 -23.96 19.69 -80.20
N ILE A 594 -24.56 18.52 -80.06
CA ILE A 594 -23.87 17.25 -79.91
C ILE A 594 -24.07 16.48 -81.22
N ASP A 595 -23.18 16.77 -82.18
CA ASP A 595 -23.13 16.09 -83.49
C ASP A 595 -21.98 15.05 -83.54
N SER A 596 -21.25 14.92 -82.44
CA SER A 596 -20.11 14.01 -82.19
C SER A 596 -20.03 13.79 -80.68
N PRO A 597 -19.23 12.82 -80.19
CA PRO A 597 -19.03 12.67 -78.76
C PRO A 597 -18.55 13.97 -78.14
N VAL A 598 -19.04 14.28 -76.94
CA VAL A 598 -18.67 15.49 -76.21
C VAL A 598 -18.19 15.10 -74.83
N LEU A 599 -17.07 15.67 -74.42
CA LEU A 599 -16.61 15.61 -73.06
C LEU A 599 -16.99 16.90 -72.34
N GLU A 600 -18.00 16.79 -71.48
CA GLU A 600 -18.65 17.91 -70.80
C GLU A 600 -18.02 18.13 -69.42
N CYS A 601 -17.45 19.32 -69.18
CA CYS A 601 -16.97 19.77 -67.88
C CYS A 601 -17.97 20.77 -67.26
N TYR A 602 -18.42 20.50 -66.03
CA TYR A 602 -19.45 21.30 -65.35
C TYR A 602 -19.18 21.41 -63.84
N GLU A 603 -19.72 22.46 -63.21
CA GLU A 603 -19.60 22.71 -61.77
C GLU A 603 -20.91 22.34 -61.06
N ALA A 604 -20.83 21.39 -60.12
CA ALA A 604 -21.95 20.97 -59.28
C ALA A 604 -21.60 21.16 -57.80
N ALA A 605 -22.44 21.85 -57.03
CA ALA A 605 -22.23 22.12 -55.60
C ALA A 605 -20.84 22.72 -55.25
N SER A 606 -20.34 23.63 -56.08
CA SER A 606 -19.00 24.25 -55.96
C SER A 606 -17.82 23.30 -56.20
N GLU A 607 -18.05 22.20 -56.91
CA GLU A 607 -17.04 21.20 -57.26
C GLU A 607 -17.15 20.85 -58.75
N TRP A 608 -16.01 20.70 -59.41
CA TRP A 608 -15.93 20.39 -60.83
C TRP A 608 -16.06 18.89 -61.09
N HIS A 609 -16.83 18.55 -62.12
CA HIS A 609 -17.08 17.19 -62.58
C HIS A 609 -16.96 17.15 -64.11
N TRP A 610 -16.79 15.95 -64.66
CA TRP A 610 -16.81 15.74 -66.10
C TRP A 610 -17.62 14.49 -66.46
N ARG A 611 -18.19 14.47 -67.67
CA ARG A 611 -18.78 13.26 -68.25
C ARG A 611 -18.51 13.16 -69.75
N LEU A 612 -18.39 11.94 -70.25
CA LEU A 612 -18.33 11.64 -71.68
C LEU A 612 -19.74 11.30 -72.17
N VAL A 613 -20.24 12.06 -73.13
CA VAL A 613 -21.54 11.87 -73.76
C VAL A 613 -21.32 11.48 -75.22
N ASP A 614 -21.97 10.43 -75.69
CA ASP A 614 -21.89 10.06 -77.10
C ASP A 614 -22.76 10.96 -78.00
N ALA A 615 -22.70 10.76 -79.31
CA ALA A 615 -23.48 11.54 -80.26
C ALA A 615 -25.01 11.37 -80.10
N THR A 616 -25.46 10.29 -79.43
CA THR A 616 -26.87 10.02 -79.16
C THR A 616 -27.37 10.68 -77.87
N GLY A 617 -26.47 11.28 -77.10
CA GLY A 617 -26.76 11.93 -75.82
C GLY A 617 -26.60 11.02 -74.60
N ASP A 618 -26.21 9.75 -74.77
CA ASP A 618 -26.03 8.82 -73.65
C ASP A 618 -24.69 9.07 -72.94
N THR A 619 -24.69 8.97 -71.61
CA THR A 619 -23.46 9.16 -70.81
C THR A 619 -22.70 7.84 -70.76
N LEU A 620 -21.50 7.81 -71.34
CA LEU A 620 -20.67 6.61 -71.39
C LEU A 620 -19.71 6.50 -70.19
N ALA A 621 -19.21 7.64 -69.70
CA ALA A 621 -18.25 7.69 -68.61
C ALA A 621 -18.46 8.94 -67.74
N THR A 622 -18.10 8.85 -66.47
CA THR A 622 -18.19 9.96 -65.52
C THR A 622 -16.93 10.07 -64.66
N SER A 623 -16.68 11.26 -64.11
CA SER A 623 -15.65 11.46 -63.10
C SER A 623 -15.95 10.62 -61.84
N PRO A 624 -14.97 9.91 -61.27
CA PRO A 624 -15.16 9.08 -60.08
C PRO A 624 -15.20 9.88 -58.77
N GLY A 625 -14.84 11.17 -58.81
CA GLY A 625 -14.79 12.06 -57.66
C GLY A 625 -14.94 13.53 -58.05
N ARG A 626 -14.83 14.38 -57.03
CA ARG A 626 -14.99 15.84 -57.09
C ARG A 626 -13.64 16.48 -57.38
N HIS A 627 -13.63 17.56 -58.16
CA HIS A 627 -12.43 18.34 -58.45
C HIS A 627 -12.56 19.76 -57.91
N ASP A 628 -11.54 20.24 -57.21
CA ASP A 628 -11.61 21.53 -56.49
C ASP A 628 -11.53 22.75 -57.41
N SER A 629 -11.16 22.56 -58.68
CA SER A 629 -11.00 23.67 -59.62
C SER A 629 -11.24 23.26 -61.07
N ASN A 630 -11.57 24.27 -61.87
CA ASN A 630 -11.65 24.17 -63.33
C ASN A 630 -10.34 23.63 -63.92
N GLU A 631 -9.18 24.11 -63.44
CA GLU A 631 -7.87 23.64 -63.91
C GLU A 631 -7.64 22.16 -63.59
N ALA A 632 -8.01 21.72 -62.38
CA ALA A 632 -7.86 20.32 -61.97
C ALA A 632 -8.74 19.37 -62.80
N VAL A 633 -9.98 19.74 -63.13
CA VAL A 633 -10.82 18.89 -64.00
C VAL A 633 -10.26 18.84 -65.41
N HIS A 634 -9.72 19.95 -65.95
CA HIS A 634 -9.10 19.95 -67.28
C HIS A 634 -7.85 19.06 -67.32
N GLU A 635 -7.02 19.08 -66.28
CA GLU A 635 -5.86 18.19 -66.16
C GLU A 635 -6.27 16.71 -66.17
N VAL A 636 -7.33 16.35 -65.42
CA VAL A 636 -7.87 14.99 -65.43
C VAL A 636 -8.34 14.59 -66.81
N VAL A 637 -9.04 15.49 -67.51
CA VAL A 637 -9.58 15.22 -68.83
C VAL A 637 -8.47 15.15 -69.89
N ASP A 638 -7.44 15.98 -69.81
CA ASP A 638 -6.25 15.89 -70.67
C ASP A 638 -5.54 14.55 -70.47
N ALA A 639 -5.37 14.11 -69.22
CA ALA A 639 -4.81 12.79 -68.90
C ALA A 639 -5.71 11.66 -69.42
N LEU A 640 -7.03 11.78 -69.24
CA LEU A 640 -8.00 10.80 -69.72
C LEU A 640 -7.94 10.66 -71.24
N ALA A 641 -7.97 11.75 -72.00
CA ALA A 641 -7.91 11.72 -73.46
C ALA A 641 -6.59 11.13 -73.98
N LEU A 642 -5.49 11.24 -73.21
CA LEU A 642 -4.21 10.65 -73.54
C LEU A 642 -4.13 9.15 -73.22
N LEU A 643 -4.69 8.74 -72.08
CA LEU A 643 -4.47 7.42 -71.50
C LEU A 643 -5.57 6.40 -71.85
N ALA A 644 -6.82 6.85 -71.97
CA ALA A 644 -7.98 6.00 -72.20
C ALA A 644 -7.95 5.19 -73.53
N PRO A 645 -7.49 5.72 -74.68
CA PRO A 645 -7.61 5.00 -75.95
C PRO A 645 -6.81 3.68 -76.00
N ASP A 646 -5.58 3.70 -75.46
CA ASP A 646 -4.63 2.59 -75.53
C ASP A 646 -4.55 1.76 -74.24
N ALA A 647 -5.36 2.09 -73.22
CA ALA A 647 -5.32 1.40 -71.93
C ALA A 647 -5.79 -0.07 -72.06
N PRO A 648 -5.00 -1.05 -71.57
CA PRO A 648 -5.43 -2.44 -71.51
C PRO A 648 -6.65 -2.63 -70.60
N VAL A 649 -7.38 -3.72 -70.80
CA VAL A 649 -8.54 -4.10 -69.97
C VAL A 649 -8.20 -5.32 -69.12
N ARG A 650 -8.42 -5.23 -67.82
CA ARG A 650 -8.28 -6.30 -66.83
C ARG A 650 -9.61 -6.59 -66.15
N THR A 651 -9.91 -7.87 -65.98
CA THR A 651 -11.00 -8.31 -65.09
C THR A 651 -10.45 -8.50 -63.68
N MET A 652 -11.07 -7.84 -62.70
CA MET A 652 -10.74 -7.91 -61.27
C MET A 652 -11.65 -8.95 -60.60
N ASP A 653 -11.44 -10.24 -60.88
CA ASP A 653 -12.15 -11.37 -60.28
C ASP A 653 -11.45 -11.91 -59.01
N ALA A 654 -10.15 -11.63 -58.88
CA ALA A 654 -9.35 -11.84 -57.66
C ALA A 654 -8.56 -10.56 -57.33
N GLY A 655 -8.08 -10.48 -56.08
CA GLY A 655 -7.17 -9.39 -55.72
C GLY A 655 -5.77 -9.64 -56.26
N LEU A 656 -4.96 -8.58 -56.32
CA LEU A 656 -3.64 -8.63 -56.95
C LEU A 656 -2.61 -7.80 -56.18
N PHE A 657 -1.34 -8.15 -56.36
CA PHE A 657 -0.21 -7.32 -55.97
C PHE A 657 0.11 -6.35 -57.09
N HIS A 658 -0.10 -5.07 -56.85
CA HIS A 658 0.24 -3.99 -57.76
C HIS A 658 1.64 -3.47 -57.45
N VAL A 659 2.56 -3.65 -58.40
CA VAL A 659 3.94 -3.17 -58.32
C VAL A 659 4.05 -1.79 -58.97
N TYR A 660 4.60 -0.82 -58.24
CA TYR A 660 4.71 0.57 -58.68
C TYR A 660 5.98 1.25 -58.17
N VAL A 661 6.35 2.38 -58.78
CA VAL A 661 7.41 3.25 -58.27
C VAL A 661 6.84 4.25 -57.27
N SER A 662 7.43 4.32 -56.09
CA SER A 662 6.97 5.23 -55.03
C SER A 662 7.25 6.71 -55.38
N ASP A 663 6.20 7.55 -55.30
CA ASP A 663 6.35 9.02 -55.42
C ASP A 663 7.18 9.64 -54.29
N THR A 664 7.07 9.07 -53.09
CA THR A 664 7.77 9.56 -51.89
C THR A 664 9.26 9.19 -51.92
N GLU A 665 9.60 8.07 -52.54
CA GLU A 665 10.98 7.57 -52.67
C GLU A 665 11.28 7.26 -54.14
N PRO A 666 11.55 8.30 -54.96
CA PRO A 666 11.80 8.11 -56.38
C PRO A 666 12.98 7.16 -56.59
N ARG A 667 12.79 6.12 -57.43
CA ARG A 667 13.68 4.97 -57.70
C ARG A 667 13.57 3.79 -56.73
N ARG A 668 12.60 3.77 -55.82
CA ARG A 668 12.27 2.59 -55.04
C ARG A 668 10.94 2.01 -55.52
N TRP A 669 10.95 0.72 -55.77
CA TRP A 669 9.76 -0.05 -56.16
C TRP A 669 9.03 -0.52 -54.91
N ARG A 670 7.72 -0.45 -54.88
CA ARG A 670 6.88 -0.98 -53.79
C ARG A 670 5.77 -1.82 -54.38
N TRP A 671 5.24 -2.73 -53.57
CA TRP A 671 4.01 -3.42 -53.92
C TRP A 671 2.88 -2.96 -53.00
N GLN A 672 1.67 -2.97 -53.52
CA GLN A 672 0.44 -2.79 -52.74
C GLN A 672 -0.56 -3.88 -53.08
N LEU A 673 -1.23 -4.42 -52.07
CA LEU A 673 -2.25 -5.44 -52.24
C LEU A 673 -3.58 -4.76 -52.50
N VAL A 674 -4.18 -5.07 -53.65
CA VAL A 674 -5.41 -4.46 -54.15
C VAL A 674 -6.52 -5.49 -54.10
N HIS A 675 -7.62 -5.15 -53.44
CA HIS A 675 -8.84 -5.96 -53.44
C HIS A 675 -9.58 -5.79 -54.79
N PRO A 676 -10.42 -6.75 -55.24
CA PRO A 676 -11.18 -6.63 -56.48
C PRO A 676 -11.96 -5.32 -56.67
N ASP A 677 -12.47 -4.74 -55.57
CA ASP A 677 -13.16 -3.43 -55.58
C ASP A 677 -12.21 -2.23 -55.75
N GLY A 678 -10.90 -2.45 -55.88
CA GLY A 678 -9.85 -1.44 -56.04
C GLY A 678 -9.29 -0.84 -54.78
N THR A 679 -9.81 -1.22 -53.62
CA THR A 679 -9.28 -0.72 -52.36
C THR A 679 -7.90 -1.32 -52.10
N VAL A 680 -6.95 -0.46 -51.71
CA VAL A 680 -5.63 -0.91 -51.26
C VAL A 680 -5.78 -1.39 -49.82
N VAL A 681 -5.48 -2.67 -49.57
CA VAL A 681 -5.62 -3.28 -48.25
C VAL A 681 -4.30 -3.39 -47.50
N ALA A 682 -3.17 -3.43 -48.22
CA ALA A 682 -1.83 -3.54 -47.65
C ALA A 682 -0.78 -2.89 -48.56
N ARG A 683 0.36 -2.47 -47.99
CA ARG A 683 1.55 -2.07 -48.75
C ARG A 683 2.82 -2.67 -48.16
N SER A 684 3.85 -2.80 -48.99
CA SER A 684 5.19 -3.17 -48.54
C SER A 684 5.76 -2.12 -47.58
N VAL A 685 6.43 -2.56 -46.51
CA VAL A 685 7.05 -1.66 -45.53
C VAL A 685 8.22 -0.92 -46.15
N GLU A 686 9.11 -1.66 -46.80
CA GLU A 686 10.27 -1.11 -47.49
C GLU A 686 10.03 -0.99 -48.99
N GLY A 687 10.80 -0.09 -49.62
CA GLY A 687 10.95 -0.06 -51.07
C GLY A 687 12.12 -0.92 -51.53
N TYR A 688 12.08 -1.40 -52.76
CA TYR A 688 13.06 -2.31 -53.36
C TYR A 688 13.84 -1.62 -54.49
N PRO A 689 15.08 -2.08 -54.79
CA PRO A 689 15.93 -1.42 -55.78
C PRO A 689 15.53 -1.66 -57.24
N SER A 690 14.76 -2.71 -57.53
CA SER A 690 14.34 -3.07 -58.89
C SER A 690 12.93 -3.67 -58.90
N GLN A 691 12.30 -3.63 -60.08
CA GLN A 691 11.01 -4.27 -60.35
C GLN A 691 11.06 -5.79 -60.11
N GLU A 692 12.15 -6.45 -60.49
CA GLU A 692 12.37 -7.87 -60.24
C GLU A 692 12.38 -8.17 -58.72
N ALA A 693 13.13 -7.38 -57.94
CA ALA A 693 13.25 -7.59 -56.50
C ALA A 693 11.92 -7.40 -55.74
N VAL A 694 11.08 -6.44 -56.15
CA VAL A 694 9.76 -6.24 -55.53
C VAL A 694 8.76 -7.32 -55.97
N THR A 695 8.89 -7.84 -57.18
CA THR A 695 8.04 -8.93 -57.70
C THR A 695 8.35 -10.20 -56.93
N ASP A 696 9.62 -10.57 -56.81
CA ASP A 696 10.08 -11.70 -56.00
C ASP A 696 9.61 -11.57 -54.54
N ALA A 697 9.63 -10.36 -53.98
CA ALA A 697 9.14 -10.11 -52.63
C ALA A 697 7.62 -10.27 -52.50
N ALA A 698 6.84 -9.82 -53.49
CA ALA A 698 5.40 -10.01 -53.52
C ALA A 698 5.03 -11.51 -53.65
N ASP A 699 5.74 -12.25 -54.50
CA ASP A 699 5.59 -13.70 -54.66
C ASP A 699 5.95 -14.46 -53.37
N ALA A 700 7.03 -14.06 -52.69
CA ALA A 700 7.42 -14.65 -51.40
C ALA A 700 6.35 -14.41 -50.33
N VAL A 701 5.82 -13.19 -50.23
CA VAL A 701 4.73 -12.86 -49.28
C VAL A 701 3.49 -13.70 -49.58
N ALA A 702 3.11 -13.82 -50.86
CA ALA A 702 1.97 -14.63 -51.29
C ALA A 702 2.06 -16.10 -50.86
N GLU A 703 3.26 -16.71 -50.86
CA GLU A 703 3.46 -18.13 -50.56
C GLU A 703 3.02 -18.51 -49.13
N TYR A 704 3.20 -17.62 -48.15
CA TYR A 704 2.89 -17.90 -46.74
C TYR A 704 1.74 -17.08 -46.18
N ALA A 705 1.41 -15.91 -46.75
CA ALA A 705 0.43 -14.99 -46.19
C ALA A 705 -0.97 -15.64 -46.05
N ALA A 706 -1.37 -16.51 -46.99
CA ALA A 706 -2.66 -17.19 -46.94
C ALA A 706 -2.81 -18.14 -45.73
N ASP A 707 -1.70 -18.73 -45.26
CA ASP A 707 -1.70 -19.70 -44.18
C ASP A 707 -1.14 -19.15 -42.86
N ALA A 708 -0.57 -17.93 -42.88
CA ALA A 708 0.01 -17.28 -41.71
C ALA A 708 -0.98 -17.20 -40.53
N THR A 709 -0.46 -17.46 -39.32
CA THR A 709 -1.27 -17.48 -38.09
C THR A 709 -1.64 -16.05 -37.70
N VAL A 710 -2.83 -15.83 -37.14
CA VAL A 710 -3.27 -14.50 -36.70
C VAL A 710 -3.17 -14.40 -35.18
N HIS A 711 -2.42 -13.41 -34.71
CA HIS A 711 -2.20 -13.07 -33.31
C HIS A 711 -2.77 -11.67 -33.03
N THR A 712 -3.45 -11.51 -31.89
CA THR A 712 -3.86 -10.19 -31.39
C THR A 712 -2.91 -9.80 -30.26
N ILE A 713 -2.24 -8.65 -30.41
CA ILE A 713 -1.33 -8.08 -29.42
C ILE A 713 -1.95 -6.76 -28.94
N ALA A 714 -2.43 -6.73 -27.71
CA ALA A 714 -2.88 -5.49 -27.09
C ALA A 714 -1.68 -4.64 -26.67
N ASP A 715 -0.95 -5.09 -25.65
CA ASP A 715 0.22 -4.37 -25.11
C ASP A 715 1.51 -5.18 -25.25
N LEU A 716 1.45 -6.49 -24.99
CA LEU A 716 2.63 -7.37 -24.90
C LEU A 716 2.42 -8.66 -25.68
N ALA A 717 3.52 -9.25 -26.14
CA ALA A 717 3.58 -10.60 -26.67
C ALA A 717 4.79 -11.34 -26.07
N ILE A 718 4.67 -12.65 -25.88
CA ILE A 718 5.84 -13.49 -25.60
C ILE A 718 6.26 -14.13 -26.93
N ARG A 719 7.46 -13.78 -27.38
CA ARG A 719 8.06 -14.31 -28.60
C ARG A 719 8.95 -15.50 -28.26
N PHE A 720 8.85 -16.55 -29.06
CA PHE A 720 9.73 -17.71 -29.03
C PHE A 720 10.70 -17.65 -30.20
N ASP A 721 11.97 -17.85 -29.90
CA ASP A 721 13.03 -17.82 -30.90
C ASP A 721 14.04 -18.94 -30.60
N THR A 722 14.90 -19.24 -31.59
CA THR A 722 15.89 -20.30 -31.52
C THR A 722 17.30 -19.72 -31.66
N THR A 723 18.24 -20.29 -30.92
CA THR A 723 19.66 -20.10 -31.17
C THR A 723 20.22 -21.37 -31.79
N ALA A 724 20.88 -21.21 -32.94
CA ALA A 724 21.60 -22.31 -33.57
C ALA A 724 22.95 -22.50 -32.86
N SER A 725 23.16 -23.65 -32.23
CA SER A 725 24.47 -24.05 -31.75
C SER A 725 25.27 -24.63 -32.94
N GLU A 726 26.46 -24.10 -33.22
CA GLU A 726 27.38 -24.71 -34.19
C GLU A 726 27.73 -26.12 -33.69
N SER A 727 27.17 -27.15 -34.33
CA SER A 727 27.48 -28.53 -33.95
C SER A 727 28.96 -28.83 -34.24
N GLU A 728 29.67 -29.43 -33.27
CA GLU A 728 31.01 -29.99 -33.48
C GLU A 728 30.93 -31.24 -34.38
N GLY A 729 30.74 -31.03 -35.68
CA GLY A 729 30.77 -32.10 -36.68
C GLY A 729 29.92 -31.80 -37.91
N ALA A 730 30.53 -31.85 -39.09
CA ALA A 730 29.92 -31.50 -40.39
C ALA A 730 28.74 -32.40 -40.87
N ALA A 731 28.12 -33.19 -39.98
CA ALA A 731 27.05 -34.13 -40.32
C ALA A 731 25.94 -34.28 -39.26
N ALA A 732 25.99 -33.55 -38.13
CA ALA A 732 24.87 -33.48 -37.20
C ALA A 732 23.99 -32.26 -37.53
N PRO A 733 22.65 -32.38 -37.51
CA PRO A 733 21.80 -31.19 -37.56
C PRO A 733 22.13 -30.28 -36.37
N PRO A 734 22.04 -28.94 -36.51
CA PRO A 734 22.23 -28.04 -35.38
C PRO A 734 21.24 -28.39 -34.27
N ASP A 735 21.74 -28.48 -33.04
CA ASP A 735 20.86 -28.62 -31.87
C ASP A 735 20.20 -27.26 -31.63
N GLU A 736 18.97 -27.11 -32.10
CA GLU A 736 18.16 -25.91 -31.89
C GLU A 736 17.83 -25.74 -30.41
N ARG A 737 18.17 -24.58 -29.85
CA ARG A 737 17.87 -24.22 -28.47
C ARG A 737 16.86 -23.09 -28.45
N TRP A 738 15.70 -23.36 -27.87
CA TRP A 738 14.59 -22.43 -27.77
C TRP A 738 14.76 -21.51 -26.57
N TYR A 739 14.52 -20.22 -26.77
CA TYR A 739 14.42 -19.24 -25.70
C TYR A 739 13.18 -18.37 -25.94
N TRP A 740 12.84 -17.55 -24.96
CA TRP A 740 11.72 -16.65 -25.07
C TRP A 740 12.11 -15.25 -24.65
N ASP A 741 11.41 -14.27 -25.20
CA ASP A 741 11.52 -12.88 -24.82
C ASP A 741 10.14 -12.22 -24.76
N LEU A 742 10.03 -11.25 -23.86
CA LEU A 742 8.85 -10.41 -23.73
C LEU A 742 9.05 -9.20 -24.62
N ILE A 743 8.13 -8.98 -25.57
CA ILE A 743 8.15 -7.85 -26.48
C ILE A 743 6.89 -7.01 -26.30
N ASP A 744 6.98 -5.71 -26.61
CA ASP A 744 5.82 -4.82 -26.64
C ASP A 744 5.12 -4.81 -28.01
N SER A 745 4.08 -3.98 -28.14
CA SER A 745 3.33 -3.74 -29.38
C SER A 745 4.22 -3.33 -30.56
N ASP A 746 5.32 -2.63 -30.32
CA ASP A 746 6.28 -2.17 -31.33
C ASP A 746 7.40 -3.20 -31.62
N ARG A 747 7.35 -4.37 -30.97
CA ARG A 747 8.36 -5.43 -30.99
C ARG A 747 9.67 -5.04 -30.30
N GLU A 748 9.66 -4.01 -29.45
CA GLU A 748 10.80 -3.74 -28.58
C GLU A 748 10.87 -4.82 -27.50
N ARG A 749 12.05 -5.41 -27.36
CA ARG A 749 12.31 -6.46 -26.37
C ARG A 749 12.43 -5.82 -24.99
N LEU A 750 11.51 -6.17 -24.09
CA LEU A 750 11.47 -5.69 -22.71
C LEU A 750 12.26 -6.58 -21.74
N ALA A 751 12.23 -7.91 -21.97
CA ALA A 751 12.92 -8.88 -21.14
C ALA A 751 13.25 -10.16 -21.90
N VAL A 752 14.25 -10.90 -21.42
CA VAL A 752 14.70 -12.17 -22.02
C VAL A 752 14.71 -13.26 -20.96
N GLY A 753 14.20 -14.43 -21.33
CA GLY A 753 14.32 -15.65 -20.53
C GLY A 753 15.79 -16.05 -20.36
N THR A 754 16.19 -16.37 -19.14
CA THR A 754 17.59 -16.71 -18.79
C THR A 754 17.98 -18.12 -19.22
N GLU A 755 17.01 -19.02 -19.37
CA GLU A 755 17.22 -20.42 -19.72
C GLU A 755 16.94 -20.72 -21.20
N GLN A 756 17.62 -21.75 -21.71
CA GLN A 756 17.39 -22.30 -23.05
C GLN A 756 16.85 -23.73 -22.98
N PHE A 757 15.91 -24.03 -23.86
CA PHE A 757 15.10 -25.25 -23.83
C PHE A 757 15.30 -26.10 -25.09
N PRO A 758 15.13 -27.42 -25.01
CA PRO A 758 15.31 -28.32 -26.16
C PRO A 758 14.13 -28.33 -27.15
N SER A 759 12.99 -27.73 -26.78
CA SER A 759 11.79 -27.75 -27.63
C SER A 759 10.89 -26.54 -27.36
N ARG A 760 10.04 -26.23 -28.35
CA ARG A 760 9.00 -25.21 -28.24
C ARG A 760 8.04 -25.46 -27.06
N ASP A 761 7.67 -26.71 -26.81
CA ASP A 761 6.76 -27.05 -25.70
C ASP A 761 7.41 -26.82 -24.33
N ALA A 762 8.72 -27.05 -24.22
CA ALA A 762 9.47 -26.82 -22.99
C ALA A 762 9.61 -25.33 -22.69
N VAL A 763 9.98 -24.50 -23.68
CA VAL A 763 10.03 -23.04 -23.48
C VAL A 763 8.64 -22.47 -23.19
N ALA A 764 7.59 -22.98 -23.84
CA ALA A 764 6.23 -22.55 -23.60
C ALA A 764 5.74 -22.89 -22.18
N ALA A 765 6.25 -23.95 -21.54
CA ALA A 765 5.93 -24.26 -20.15
C ALA A 765 6.45 -23.18 -19.19
N THR A 766 7.68 -22.72 -19.39
CA THR A 766 8.27 -21.63 -18.59
C THR A 766 7.61 -20.29 -18.87
N ALA A 767 7.38 -19.95 -20.15
CA ALA A 767 6.71 -18.71 -20.53
C ALA A 767 5.27 -18.59 -19.98
N ARG A 768 4.57 -19.71 -19.77
CA ARG A 768 3.26 -19.71 -19.11
C ARG A 768 3.30 -19.22 -17.68
N LEU A 769 4.43 -19.36 -16.96
CA LEU A 769 4.57 -18.80 -15.61
C LEU A 769 4.37 -17.29 -15.63
N VAL A 770 4.91 -16.61 -16.65
CA VAL A 770 4.73 -15.16 -16.84
C VAL A 770 3.28 -14.84 -17.16
N ARG A 771 2.72 -15.44 -18.21
CA ARG A 771 1.35 -15.16 -18.66
C ARG A 771 0.30 -15.45 -17.59
N ASP A 772 0.46 -16.54 -16.85
CA ASP A 772 -0.58 -17.03 -15.93
C ASP A 772 -0.43 -16.45 -14.51
N HIS A 773 0.75 -15.93 -14.13
CA HIS A 773 1.03 -15.48 -12.76
C HIS A 773 1.63 -14.08 -12.61
N ALA A 774 2.11 -13.42 -13.69
CA ALA A 774 2.72 -12.09 -13.56
C ALA A 774 1.75 -11.03 -13.04
N SER A 775 0.45 -11.13 -13.35
CA SER A 775 -0.57 -10.18 -12.88
C SER A 775 -0.76 -10.18 -11.35
N ALA A 776 -0.39 -11.28 -10.68
CA ALA A 776 -0.46 -11.44 -9.23
C ALA A 776 0.93 -11.43 -8.56
N ALA A 777 1.99 -11.16 -9.33
CA ALA A 777 3.36 -11.19 -8.85
C ALA A 777 3.62 -10.09 -7.82
N SER A 778 4.32 -10.43 -6.75
CA SER A 778 4.81 -9.44 -5.79
C SER A 778 5.98 -8.65 -6.38
N VAL A 779 6.04 -7.36 -6.06
CA VAL A 779 7.15 -6.47 -6.46
C VAL A 779 7.93 -6.06 -5.21
N PHE A 780 9.22 -6.40 -5.17
CA PHE A 780 10.07 -6.14 -4.01
C PHE A 780 11.47 -5.69 -4.42
N GLU A 781 12.32 -5.48 -3.43
CA GLU A 781 13.70 -5.01 -3.54
C GLU A 781 14.46 -5.54 -2.33
N ILE A 782 15.73 -5.86 -2.49
CA ILE A 782 16.55 -6.40 -1.40
C ILE A 782 17.59 -5.33 -1.06
N ASP A 783 17.22 -4.40 -0.16
CA ASP A 783 18.07 -3.27 0.25
C ASP A 783 17.89 -2.92 1.74
N PRO A 784 18.92 -3.14 2.59
CA PRO A 784 20.07 -4.00 2.34
C PRO A 784 19.69 -5.50 2.42
N ALA A 785 18.52 -5.81 2.99
CA ALA A 785 18.06 -7.16 3.24
C ALA A 785 16.56 -7.31 2.98
N ALA A 786 16.11 -8.54 2.80
CA ALA A 786 14.70 -8.89 2.69
C ALA A 786 14.39 -10.19 3.44
N PHE A 787 13.15 -10.31 3.91
CA PHE A 787 12.65 -11.55 4.49
C PHE A 787 12.12 -12.47 3.41
N ARG A 788 12.49 -13.73 3.47
CA ARG A 788 12.02 -14.79 2.58
C ARG A 788 11.33 -15.87 3.40
N LEU A 789 10.19 -16.36 2.92
CA LEU A 789 9.51 -17.54 3.46
C LEU A 789 9.87 -18.74 2.62
N ASP A 790 10.59 -19.69 3.20
CA ASP A 790 11.07 -20.89 2.54
C ASP A 790 10.33 -22.11 3.03
N GLY A 791 9.97 -22.99 2.09
CA GLY A 791 9.64 -24.37 2.40
C GLY A 791 10.90 -25.10 2.89
N VAL A 792 10.79 -25.78 4.01
CA VAL A 792 11.81 -26.68 4.54
C VAL A 792 11.63 -28.02 3.85
N ASP A 793 12.74 -28.60 3.38
CA ASP A 793 12.75 -29.93 2.76
C ASP A 793 12.65 -31.00 3.87
N ASP A 794 11.48 -31.07 4.50
CA ASP A 794 11.08 -32.08 5.48
C ASP A 794 9.85 -32.86 4.99
N GLU A 795 9.54 -33.98 5.66
CA GLU A 795 8.43 -34.87 5.26
C GLU A 795 7.05 -34.20 5.37
N ASP A 796 6.95 -33.14 6.19
CA ASP A 796 5.70 -32.45 6.52
C ASP A 796 5.47 -31.19 5.65
N GLY A 797 6.49 -30.72 4.91
CA GLY A 797 6.43 -29.53 4.06
C GLY A 797 6.34 -28.22 4.84
N ASN A 798 7.04 -28.14 5.98
CA ASN A 798 6.96 -26.99 6.86
C ASN A 798 7.61 -25.73 6.26
N TRP A 799 7.30 -24.58 6.83
CA TRP A 799 7.74 -23.26 6.40
C TRP A 799 8.55 -22.57 7.49
N ARG A 800 9.53 -21.76 7.07
CA ARG A 800 10.38 -20.98 7.95
C ARG A 800 10.75 -19.65 7.28
N TRP A 801 10.98 -18.62 8.09
CA TRP A 801 11.50 -17.35 7.59
C TRP A 801 13.04 -17.32 7.61
N ARG A 802 13.63 -16.64 6.63
CA ARG A 802 15.05 -16.27 6.57
C ARG A 802 15.18 -14.79 6.24
N LEU A 803 16.16 -14.12 6.83
CA LEU A 803 16.58 -12.78 6.43
C LEU A 803 17.80 -12.94 5.53
N ILE A 804 17.73 -12.43 4.30
CA ILE A 804 18.80 -12.52 3.30
C ILE A 804 19.25 -11.13 2.87
N ASP A 805 20.53 -10.98 2.53
CA ASP A 805 21.07 -9.76 1.94
C ASP A 805 20.95 -9.73 0.40
N ALA A 806 21.42 -8.65 -0.21
CA ALA A 806 21.45 -8.46 -1.66
C ALA A 806 22.26 -9.54 -2.43
N ASP A 807 23.20 -10.22 -1.77
CA ASP A 807 23.97 -11.35 -2.33
C ASP A 807 23.30 -12.71 -2.05
N ARG A 808 22.11 -12.71 -1.43
CA ARG A 808 21.36 -13.90 -0.98
C ARG A 808 22.10 -14.69 0.10
N THR A 809 23.02 -14.04 0.81
CA THR A 809 23.61 -14.58 2.04
C THR A 809 22.58 -14.52 3.15
N THR A 810 22.41 -15.61 3.88
CA THR A 810 21.50 -15.64 5.02
C THR A 810 22.12 -14.90 6.20
N LEU A 811 21.44 -13.86 6.69
CA LEU A 811 21.84 -13.09 7.87
C LEU A 811 21.24 -13.67 9.15
N ALA A 812 19.98 -14.08 9.09
CA ALA A 812 19.24 -14.63 10.22
C ALA A 812 18.22 -15.68 9.78
N VAL A 813 17.91 -16.63 10.67
CA VAL A 813 16.99 -17.73 10.40
C VAL A 813 16.03 -17.89 11.58
N GLY A 814 14.75 -18.10 11.30
CA GLY A 814 13.76 -18.44 12.30
C GLY A 814 14.08 -19.76 12.99
N ASP A 815 14.00 -19.80 14.32
CA ASP A 815 14.32 -21.03 15.08
C ASP A 815 13.25 -22.10 14.85
N ARG A 816 11.98 -21.70 14.76
CA ARG A 816 10.84 -22.60 14.58
C ARG A 816 10.53 -22.85 13.10
N THR A 817 9.82 -23.95 12.86
CA THR A 817 9.19 -24.28 11.58
C THR A 817 7.68 -24.33 11.79
N HIS A 818 6.92 -24.09 10.73
CA HIS A 818 5.46 -23.99 10.80
C HIS A 818 4.80 -24.79 9.69
N ASP A 819 3.70 -25.46 9.99
CA ASP A 819 2.99 -26.30 9.02
C ASP A 819 2.42 -25.51 7.82
N THR A 820 2.27 -24.18 7.94
CA THR A 820 1.73 -23.32 6.88
C THR A 820 2.54 -22.04 6.68
N ARG A 821 2.52 -21.52 5.44
CA ARG A 821 3.11 -20.22 5.08
C ARG A 821 2.51 -19.06 5.89
N GLU A 822 1.20 -19.09 6.16
CA GLU A 822 0.51 -18.04 6.95
C GLU A 822 0.97 -18.04 8.41
N SER A 823 1.18 -19.22 9.01
CA SER A 823 1.74 -19.33 10.36
C SER A 823 3.19 -18.81 10.43
N ALA A 824 4.03 -19.14 9.44
CA ALA A 824 5.38 -18.60 9.35
C ALA A 824 5.38 -17.06 9.13
N ARG A 825 4.42 -16.54 8.34
CA ARG A 825 4.21 -15.10 8.14
C ARG A 825 3.81 -14.40 9.45
N ALA A 826 2.94 -15.00 10.24
CA ALA A 826 2.52 -14.46 11.54
C ALA A 826 3.68 -14.42 12.56
N GLU A 827 4.54 -15.43 12.59
CA GLU A 827 5.77 -15.37 13.39
C GLU A 827 6.71 -14.27 12.88
N LEU A 828 6.88 -14.13 11.56
CA LEU A 828 7.70 -13.07 10.99
C LEU A 828 7.19 -11.67 11.36
N ASP A 829 5.88 -11.43 11.33
CA ASP A 829 5.32 -10.15 11.76
C ASP A 829 5.60 -9.91 13.26
N ARG A 830 5.51 -10.96 14.10
CA ARG A 830 5.92 -10.90 15.51
C ARG A 830 7.40 -10.57 15.68
N VAL A 831 8.27 -11.16 14.87
CA VAL A 831 9.72 -10.88 14.85
C VAL A 831 9.99 -9.42 14.50
N ARG A 832 9.29 -8.87 13.50
CA ARG A 832 9.46 -7.47 13.07
C ARG A 832 9.00 -6.49 14.15
N ASP A 833 7.87 -6.77 14.78
CA ASP A 833 7.34 -5.94 15.87
C ASP A 833 8.31 -5.94 17.06
N LEU A 834 8.72 -7.13 17.52
CA LEU A 834 9.60 -7.27 18.69
C LEU A 834 11.02 -6.74 18.42
N ALA A 835 11.59 -6.98 17.23
CA ALA A 835 12.93 -6.49 16.89
C ALA A 835 13.01 -4.95 16.83
N SER A 836 11.89 -4.25 16.61
CA SER A 836 11.86 -2.79 16.50
C SER A 836 12.21 -2.09 17.82
N GLY A 837 11.69 -2.61 18.94
CA GLY A 837 11.99 -2.16 20.30
C GLY A 837 13.19 -2.86 20.94
N ALA A 838 13.70 -3.91 20.30
CA ALA A 838 14.66 -4.80 20.93
C ALA A 838 15.98 -4.14 21.33
N GLY A 839 16.23 -4.19 22.64
CA GLY A 839 17.52 -3.87 23.25
C GLY A 839 18.50 -5.03 23.14
N LEU A 840 19.78 -4.73 23.36
CA LEU A 840 20.79 -5.76 23.58
C LEU A 840 20.69 -6.24 25.03
N LEU A 841 20.41 -7.53 25.23
CA LEU A 841 20.46 -8.21 26.54
C LEU A 841 21.94 -8.33 26.95
N GLY A 842 22.46 -7.25 27.52
CA GLY A 842 23.83 -7.17 28.02
C GLY A 842 23.85 -7.13 29.54
N PHE A 843 24.01 -8.27 30.20
CA PHE A 843 24.46 -8.30 31.57
C PHE A 843 25.53 -9.37 31.73
N ASP A 844 26.68 -8.97 32.28
CA ASP A 844 27.82 -9.87 32.45
C ASP A 844 27.63 -10.82 33.66
N LEU A 845 26.74 -10.45 34.61
CA LEU A 845 26.57 -11.14 35.90
C LEU A 845 25.10 -11.21 36.38
N ALA A 846 24.37 -10.08 36.48
CA ALA A 846 22.96 -10.03 36.89
C ALA A 846 22.20 -8.80 36.35
N GLY A 847 20.87 -8.85 36.28
CA GLY A 847 19.98 -7.82 35.75
C GLY A 847 18.66 -7.68 36.53
N PHE A 848 17.90 -6.60 36.29
CA PHE A 848 16.54 -6.43 36.82
C PHE A 848 15.50 -6.64 35.75
N GLU A 849 14.38 -7.27 36.06
CA GLU A 849 13.25 -7.51 35.15
C GLU A 849 11.94 -7.09 35.82
N PHE A 850 10.99 -6.56 35.05
CA PHE A 850 9.64 -6.28 35.54
C PHE A 850 8.70 -7.44 35.19
N VAL A 851 7.96 -7.93 36.18
CA VAL A 851 6.99 -9.01 36.00
C VAL A 851 5.63 -8.56 36.50
N GLN A 852 4.60 -8.76 35.69
CA GLN A 852 3.22 -8.52 36.10
C GLN A 852 2.65 -9.80 36.73
N ARG A 853 2.23 -9.72 37.99
CA ARG A 853 1.54 -10.79 38.73
C ARG A 853 0.10 -10.37 39.07
N GLU A 854 -0.70 -11.29 39.63
CA GLU A 854 -2.10 -11.03 40.00
C GLU A 854 -2.26 -9.81 40.94
N GLY A 855 -1.24 -9.50 41.75
CA GLY A 855 -1.21 -8.38 42.71
C GLY A 855 -0.60 -7.07 42.20
N GLY A 856 -0.20 -6.99 40.93
CA GLY A 856 0.43 -5.81 40.33
C GLY A 856 1.79 -6.10 39.68
N TRP A 857 2.52 -5.03 39.36
CA TRP A 857 3.88 -5.06 38.86
C TRP A 857 4.87 -5.25 40.00
N GLU A 858 5.80 -6.17 39.84
CA GLU A 858 6.93 -6.40 40.74
C GLU A 858 8.22 -6.35 39.91
N TRP A 859 9.34 -6.00 40.53
CA TRP A 859 10.64 -6.16 39.90
C TRP A 859 11.37 -7.36 40.52
N GLN A 860 12.14 -8.07 39.71
CA GLN A 860 12.97 -9.18 40.13
C GLN A 860 14.43 -8.97 39.71
N PHE A 861 15.36 -9.36 40.56
CA PHE A 861 16.79 -9.36 40.29
C PHE A 861 17.21 -10.78 39.89
N VAL A 862 17.79 -10.95 38.71
CA VAL A 862 18.06 -12.25 38.09
C VAL A 862 19.52 -12.41 37.69
N ASP A 863 20.07 -13.62 37.84
CA ASP A 863 21.42 -13.96 37.38
C ASP A 863 21.46 -14.39 35.89
N THR A 864 22.65 -14.73 35.39
CA THR A 864 22.87 -15.15 33.99
C THR A 864 22.23 -16.49 33.63
N ALA A 865 21.91 -17.33 34.62
CA ALA A 865 21.17 -18.56 34.43
C ALA A 865 19.64 -18.34 34.48
N GLY A 866 19.19 -17.13 34.79
CA GLY A 866 17.77 -16.80 34.97
C GLY A 866 17.23 -17.16 36.36
N THR A 867 18.09 -17.43 37.34
CA THR A 867 17.70 -17.64 38.74
C THR A 867 17.27 -16.31 39.34
N VAL A 868 16.11 -16.28 40.00
CA VAL A 868 15.64 -15.09 40.72
C VAL A 868 16.38 -15.01 42.07
N LEU A 869 17.21 -13.98 42.22
CA LEU A 869 18.00 -13.71 43.40
C LEU A 869 17.26 -12.83 44.42
N GLY A 870 16.32 -12.00 43.97
CA GLY A 870 15.54 -11.10 44.82
C GLY A 870 14.32 -10.51 44.11
N VAL A 871 13.35 -10.05 44.90
CA VAL A 871 12.10 -9.43 44.43
C VAL A 871 11.82 -8.13 45.17
N SER A 872 10.96 -7.29 44.59
CA SER A 872 10.43 -6.09 45.25
C SER A 872 9.58 -6.45 46.47
N GLY A 873 9.79 -5.75 47.59
CA GLY A 873 8.97 -5.92 48.79
C GLY A 873 7.48 -5.60 48.57
N PRO A 874 7.14 -4.42 48.03
CA PRO A 874 5.77 -4.10 47.63
C PRO A 874 5.49 -4.43 46.16
N SER A 875 4.24 -4.78 45.85
CA SER A 875 3.71 -4.78 44.49
C SER A 875 3.21 -3.39 44.10
N PHE A 876 3.25 -3.07 42.80
CA PHE A 876 2.93 -1.74 42.28
C PHE A 876 1.77 -1.80 41.27
N ASP A 877 0.82 -0.88 41.37
CA ASP A 877 -0.34 -0.85 40.45
C ASP A 877 0.06 -0.59 38.98
N THR A 878 1.22 0.05 38.75
CA THR A 878 1.65 0.45 37.40
C THR A 878 3.16 0.26 37.23
N ARG A 879 3.59 -0.13 36.03
CA ARG A 879 5.01 -0.28 35.67
C ARG A 879 5.85 0.98 35.97
N PRO A 880 5.43 2.22 35.64
CA PRO A 880 6.18 3.41 36.00
C PRO A 880 6.33 3.64 37.51
N ALA A 881 5.46 3.06 38.35
CA ALA A 881 5.62 3.09 39.79
C ALA A 881 6.69 2.10 40.25
N ALA A 882 6.72 0.89 39.68
CA ALA A 882 7.77 -0.08 39.89
C ALA A 882 9.15 0.45 39.44
N GLU A 883 9.22 1.15 38.29
CA GLU A 883 10.44 1.80 37.80
C GLU A 883 10.98 2.86 38.74
N ARG A 884 10.11 3.74 39.26
CA ARG A 884 10.51 4.74 40.24
C ARG A 884 11.01 4.11 41.53
N ALA A 885 10.35 3.06 42.00
CA ALA A 885 10.78 2.33 43.20
C ALA A 885 12.13 1.61 42.98
N LEU A 886 12.33 0.99 41.82
CA LEU A 886 13.62 0.38 41.48
C LEU A 886 14.75 1.42 41.39
N ALA A 887 14.47 2.61 40.84
CA ALA A 887 15.46 3.70 40.83
C ALA A 887 15.86 4.13 42.25
N GLU A 888 14.90 4.17 43.18
CA GLU A 888 15.12 4.48 44.59
C GLU A 888 15.93 3.37 45.31
N VAL A 889 15.63 2.10 45.00
CA VAL A 889 16.39 0.94 45.47
C VAL A 889 17.84 1.00 45.00
N ARG A 890 18.07 1.29 43.71
CA ARG A 890 19.43 1.41 43.14
C ARG A 890 20.25 2.50 43.80
N ASP A 891 19.63 3.65 44.06
CA ASP A 891 20.30 4.77 44.76
C ASP A 891 20.70 4.33 46.17
N ARG A 892 19.77 3.73 46.93
CA ARG A 892 20.01 3.24 48.30
C ARG A 892 21.01 2.09 48.40
N LEU A 893 21.07 1.20 47.41
CA LEU A 893 22.04 0.10 47.37
C LEU A 893 23.49 0.59 47.39
N THR A 894 23.75 1.80 46.87
CA THR A 894 25.10 2.40 46.84
C THR A 894 25.68 2.61 48.25
N ASP A 895 24.82 3.00 49.20
CA ASP A 895 25.21 3.27 50.59
C ASP A 895 24.77 2.16 51.56
N ALA A 896 24.23 1.05 51.03
CA ALA A 896 23.66 0.00 51.86
C ALA A 896 24.73 -0.80 52.63
N SER A 897 24.54 -0.89 53.94
CA SER A 897 25.35 -1.75 54.81
C SER A 897 24.80 -3.19 54.82
N VAL A 898 25.67 -4.19 54.92
CA VAL A 898 25.25 -5.60 55.07
C VAL A 898 25.34 -5.94 56.55
N ILE A 899 24.27 -6.47 57.12
CA ILE A 899 24.13 -6.75 58.56
C ILE A 899 23.59 -8.16 58.74
N GLU A 900 24.28 -8.98 59.52
CA GLU A 900 23.83 -10.30 59.93
C GLU A 900 23.13 -10.22 61.30
N ILE A 901 21.91 -10.73 61.39
CA ILE A 901 21.12 -10.78 62.63
C ILE A 901 21.33 -12.16 63.26
N GLU A 902 22.44 -12.32 63.99
CA GLU A 902 22.75 -13.56 64.72
C GLU A 902 22.06 -13.64 66.09
N SER A 903 21.46 -12.54 66.55
CA SER A 903 20.79 -12.41 67.85
C SER A 903 19.73 -11.33 67.78
N PRO A 904 18.70 -11.37 68.65
CA PRO A 904 17.67 -10.34 68.66
C PRO A 904 18.27 -8.94 68.85
N ALA A 905 17.66 -7.92 68.25
CA ALA A 905 18.19 -6.56 68.27
C ALA A 905 17.10 -5.49 68.35
N PHE A 906 17.37 -4.43 69.09
CA PHE A 906 16.62 -3.19 69.04
C PHE A 906 17.15 -2.34 67.88
N GLU A 907 16.34 -2.21 66.84
CA GLU A 907 16.62 -1.37 65.69
C GLU A 907 16.07 0.03 65.89
N LEU A 908 16.95 1.03 65.81
CA LEU A 908 16.58 2.43 65.80
C LEU A 908 16.54 2.93 64.36
N HIS A 909 15.43 3.52 63.98
CA HIS A 909 15.21 4.15 62.69
C HIS A 909 14.63 5.56 62.88
N ALA A 910 14.85 6.42 61.89
CA ALA A 910 14.20 7.72 61.86
C ALA A 910 12.80 7.56 61.23
N GLU A 911 11.84 8.38 61.62
CA GLU A 911 10.53 8.48 60.97
C GLU A 911 10.08 9.95 61.11
N ASP A 912 9.85 10.63 59.97
CA ASP A 912 9.46 12.05 59.91
C ASP A 912 10.41 13.02 60.66
N GLY A 913 11.67 12.63 60.86
CA GLY A 913 12.69 13.42 61.57
C GLY A 913 12.79 13.15 63.08
N ASP A 914 11.87 12.35 63.62
CA ASP A 914 11.90 11.82 64.98
C ASP A 914 12.40 10.36 64.96
N TRP A 915 12.65 9.75 66.12
CA TRP A 915 13.22 8.40 66.25
C TRP A 915 12.17 7.41 66.73
N ARG A 916 12.17 6.22 66.14
CA ARG A 916 11.44 5.05 66.64
C ARG A 916 12.40 3.90 66.90
N TRP A 917 11.91 2.93 67.66
CA TRP A 917 12.61 1.66 67.84
C TRP A 917 11.68 0.49 67.57
N ARG A 918 12.24 -0.59 67.02
CA ARG A 918 11.59 -1.89 66.93
C ARG A 918 12.51 -2.99 67.44
N LEU A 919 11.94 -3.99 68.12
CA LEU A 919 12.63 -5.19 68.54
C LEU A 919 12.45 -6.25 67.46
N VAL A 920 13.55 -6.69 66.87
CA VAL A 920 13.58 -7.69 65.80
C VAL A 920 14.20 -8.98 66.32
N ASP A 921 13.61 -10.12 66.00
CA ASP A 921 14.13 -11.45 66.34
C ASP A 921 15.18 -11.93 65.33
N THR A 922 15.81 -13.07 65.63
CA THR A 922 16.76 -13.79 64.76
C THR A 922 16.17 -14.26 63.43
N ASP A 923 14.85 -14.39 63.34
CA ASP A 923 14.11 -14.73 62.12
C ASP A 923 13.70 -13.49 61.30
N GLY A 924 14.15 -12.29 61.71
CA GLY A 924 13.83 -11.03 61.05
C GLY A 924 12.43 -10.47 61.36
N SER A 925 11.61 -11.17 62.15
CA SER A 925 10.28 -10.71 62.53
C SER A 925 10.33 -9.58 63.57
N THR A 926 9.40 -8.62 63.46
CA THR A 926 9.26 -7.55 64.45
C THR A 926 8.39 -8.03 65.61
N ILE A 927 8.98 -8.14 66.79
CA ILE A 927 8.32 -8.58 68.03
C ILE A 927 7.55 -7.42 68.67
N ALA A 928 8.18 -6.23 68.71
CA ALA A 928 7.63 -5.06 69.38
C ALA A 928 8.09 -3.75 68.72
N GLU A 929 7.28 -2.70 68.81
CA GLU A 929 7.63 -1.37 68.31
C GLU A 929 7.29 -0.29 69.36
N SER A 930 8.00 0.84 69.31
CA SER A 930 7.66 2.03 70.06
C SER A 930 6.29 2.60 69.66
N MET A 931 5.39 2.80 70.64
CA MET A 931 4.10 3.49 70.41
C MET A 931 4.22 4.99 70.16
N ARG A 932 5.40 5.58 70.40
CA ARG A 932 5.65 7.02 70.27
C ARG A 932 6.91 7.27 69.46
N GLN A 933 6.91 8.40 68.77
CA GLN A 933 8.11 8.98 68.17
C GLN A 933 8.89 9.77 69.22
N TYR A 934 10.21 9.70 69.14
CA TYR A 934 11.14 10.34 70.07
C TYR A 934 11.92 11.45 69.35
N PRO A 935 11.79 12.72 69.75
CA PRO A 935 12.47 13.83 69.07
C PRO A 935 14.00 13.73 69.01
N THR A 936 14.63 12.95 69.90
CA THR A 936 16.08 12.82 69.94
C THR A 936 16.55 11.38 70.13
N ARG A 937 17.73 11.06 69.55
CA ARG A 937 18.47 9.80 69.78
C ARG A 937 18.69 9.47 71.24
N ARG A 938 18.79 10.50 72.08
CA ARG A 938 18.98 10.33 73.51
C ARG A 938 17.70 9.84 74.18
N GLU A 939 16.55 10.41 73.84
CA GLU A 939 15.27 10.05 74.45
C GLU A 939 14.82 8.63 74.08
N VAL A 940 15.05 8.21 72.82
CA VAL A 940 14.76 6.83 72.40
C VAL A 940 15.69 5.83 73.09
N ARG A 941 16.98 6.16 73.29
CA ARG A 941 17.91 5.31 74.03
C ARG A 941 17.59 5.25 75.52
N ASP A 942 17.26 6.38 76.13
CA ASP A 942 16.82 6.44 77.53
C ASP A 942 15.55 5.57 77.73
N ALA A 943 14.63 5.53 76.75
CA ALA A 943 13.47 4.65 76.81
C ALA A 943 13.79 3.16 76.59
N LEU A 944 14.74 2.84 75.73
CA LEU A 944 15.23 1.46 75.55
C LEU A 944 16.00 0.96 76.77
N ASP A 945 16.80 1.83 77.40
CA ASP A 945 17.51 1.51 78.63
C ASP A 945 16.53 1.27 79.78
N SER A 946 15.44 2.04 79.88
CA SER A 946 14.32 1.74 80.78
C SER A 946 13.68 0.39 80.47
N LEU A 947 13.39 0.09 79.20
CA LEU A 947 12.79 -1.19 78.81
C LEU A 947 13.70 -2.38 79.14
N ARG A 948 15.02 -2.23 78.97
CA ARG A 948 16.02 -3.25 79.35
C ARG A 948 16.20 -3.40 80.85
N GLU A 949 16.15 -2.29 81.60
CA GLU A 949 16.34 -2.27 83.05
C GLU A 949 15.11 -2.86 83.77
N TYR A 950 13.90 -2.45 83.38
CA TYR A 950 12.66 -2.79 84.10
C TYR A 950 11.80 -3.84 83.40
N GLY A 951 11.90 -3.99 82.08
CA GLY A 951 11.10 -4.96 81.31
C GLY A 951 11.25 -6.41 81.78
N PRO A 952 12.46 -6.92 82.04
CA PRO A 952 12.59 -8.34 82.39
C PRO A 952 11.91 -8.73 83.70
N ASP A 953 11.90 -7.82 84.68
CA ASP A 953 11.32 -8.01 86.02
C ASP A 953 9.90 -7.42 86.18
N ALA A 954 9.33 -6.84 85.11
CA ALA A 954 8.01 -6.20 85.11
C ALA A 954 6.88 -7.14 85.56
N ALA A 955 5.84 -6.65 86.22
CA ALA A 955 4.66 -7.46 86.52
C ALA A 955 3.80 -7.67 85.25
N THR A 956 3.18 -8.85 85.07
CA THR A 956 2.17 -9.06 84.02
C THR A 956 0.79 -8.85 84.61
N GLU A 957 0.00 -7.94 84.05
CA GLU A 957 -1.41 -7.74 84.41
C GLU A 957 -2.31 -8.08 83.22
N LEU A 958 -3.31 -8.94 83.47
CA LEU A 958 -4.38 -9.23 82.52
C LEU A 958 -5.44 -8.13 82.63
N ALA A 959 -5.62 -7.36 81.56
CA ALA A 959 -6.76 -6.47 81.43
C ALA A 959 -8.02 -7.32 81.12
N PRO A 960 -9.18 -7.04 81.76
CA PRO A 960 -10.40 -7.81 81.56
C PRO A 960 -11.01 -7.67 80.16
#